data_AF-B9GCT2-F1
#
_entry.id   AF-B9GCT2-F1
#
_cell.length_a   1.000
_cell.length_b   1.000
_cell.length_c   1.000
_cell.angle_alpha   90.00
_cell.angle_beta   90.00
_cell.angle_gamma   90.00
#
_symmetry.space_group_name_H-M   'P 1'
#
loop_
_entity.id
_entity.type
_entity.pdbx_description
1 polymer ?
#
loop_
_entity_poly.entity_id
_entity_poly.type
_entity_poly.pdbx_seq_one_letter_code
_entity_poly.pdbx_strand_id
1 'polypeptide(L)'
;MAVGKNKRISKGKKGSKKKTVDPFAKKDWYDIKAPSVFNVRNVGKTLVSRTQGTKIASEGLKHRVFEVSLADLQNDEDQAYRKIRLRAEDVQGKNVLTNFWGMSFTTDKLRSLVKKWQTLIEAHVDVKTTDNYMLRLFCIGFTKRRPNQVKRTCYAQASQIRQIRRKMVEIMVNQASSCDLKELVSKFIPEVIGKEIEKATSSIFPLQNVFVRKVKILKAPKFDLGKLMEVHGDYKEDVGTKLERPAEDEVVPWDKSTDVLHVLLNYWYWVASVRFLGPSLPFSLGSGDYQLEQKGASMGLRSKQPKALAFRCYAASHRSLTLAVWSLAALVVVVNFHLLIIHKEDESTSIHEINRSIVSELEEVEEEKFRVSPPRSRRNPRAVRRKGEQKPPSVVDEFLDESSAVHDMFFPERNMAIDPINGGNDSMYFYYPGRVWLDTDGNPIQAHGGGVLYDEKTETYFWYGENKDGKTYKAHSKGADRVDIVGVSCYSSKDLWTWRNEGVVLRGEKKNVTHDLHKSNVLERPKVIYNDRTGKYVMWMHIDDTNYTKASVGVAISDSPTGPFSYLYSKQPHDCESRDMTIFKDDNGKAYLIYSSEDNSELHIGQLTDDYLDVTDNMRRLLIAQHREAPALFKYEGTYYMITSGCTGWAPNTALAHAATAIMGPWETLGNPCVGGNDIFRSTTFFSQSTFVLPIPGLSGSFIFMADRWSPSELRDSRYVWLPLTVGGLPDEAADYSFMFPLWSRVSIYWHRRWRLPEGWRDS
;
A
#
# COMPACT_ATOMS: atom_id res chain seq x y z
N MET A 1 12.25 -67.40 46.92
CA MET A 1 11.45 -67.45 45.69
C MET A 1 11.29 -66.03 45.13
N ALA A 2 11.52 -65.92 43.82
CA ALA A 2 11.06 -64.90 42.88
C ALA A 2 11.35 -63.39 43.15
N VAL A 3 12.31 -62.91 42.36
CA VAL A 3 12.58 -61.50 42.00
C VAL A 3 11.42 -60.94 41.15
N GLY A 4 10.81 -59.84 41.57
CA GLY A 4 9.72 -59.17 40.84
C GLY A 4 10.22 -58.32 39.66
N LYS A 5 9.74 -58.61 38.45
CA LYS A 5 10.05 -57.89 37.20
C LYS A 5 8.87 -57.03 36.71
N ASN A 6 9.19 -55.75 36.47
CA ASN A 6 8.72 -54.79 35.44
C ASN A 6 7.22 -54.52 35.19
N LYS A 7 6.85 -53.25 35.50
CA LYS A 7 5.76 -52.49 34.86
C LYS A 7 6.02 -52.35 33.35
N ARG A 8 5.08 -52.81 32.53
CA ARG A 8 5.05 -52.55 31.09
C ARG A 8 4.17 -51.31 30.84
N ILE A 9 4.80 -50.23 30.38
CA ILE A 9 4.16 -48.99 29.92
C ILE A 9 3.20 -49.32 28.77
N SER A 10 1.91 -49.03 28.94
CA SER A 10 0.90 -49.15 27.89
C SER A 10 1.12 -48.08 26.84
N LYS A 11 1.32 -48.50 25.59
CA LYS A 11 1.47 -47.67 24.39
C LYS A 11 0.39 -46.58 24.32
N GLY A 12 0.82 -45.35 24.08
CA GLY A 12 -0.03 -44.19 23.82
C GLY A 12 -1.01 -44.41 22.66
N LYS A 13 -2.25 -43.94 22.83
CA LYS A 13 -3.28 -43.88 21.80
C LYS A 13 -2.74 -43.08 20.60
N LYS A 14 -2.52 -43.77 19.47
CA LYS A 14 -2.37 -43.14 18.15
C LYS A 14 -3.60 -42.26 17.87
N GLY A 15 -3.37 -41.01 17.50
CA GLY A 15 -4.41 -40.08 17.09
C GLY A 15 -5.30 -40.70 16.01
N SER A 16 -6.61 -40.66 16.25
CA SER A 16 -7.63 -41.08 15.29
C SER A 16 -7.43 -40.29 14.00
N LYS A 17 -7.05 -40.97 12.90
CA LYS A 17 -7.07 -40.39 11.56
C LYS A 17 -8.51 -39.91 11.30
N LYS A 18 -8.73 -38.60 11.20
CA LYS A 18 -10.01 -38.02 10.77
C LYS A 18 -10.45 -38.73 9.49
N LYS A 19 -11.62 -39.37 9.50
CA LYS A 19 -12.22 -39.95 8.29
C LYS A 19 -12.30 -38.84 7.24
N THR A 20 -11.77 -39.11 6.04
CA THR A 20 -11.94 -38.24 4.88
C THR A 20 -13.42 -38.25 4.50
N VAL A 21 -14.16 -37.23 4.93
CA VAL A 21 -15.58 -37.04 4.60
C VAL A 21 -15.66 -36.10 3.42
N ASP A 22 -16.46 -36.47 2.42
CA ASP A 22 -16.74 -35.64 1.23
C ASP A 22 -17.14 -34.22 1.65
N PRO A 23 -16.43 -33.17 1.18
CA PRO A 23 -16.78 -31.78 1.42
C PRO A 23 -18.20 -31.41 0.99
N PHE A 24 -18.79 -32.04 -0.04
CA PHE A 24 -20.15 -31.73 -0.51
C PHE A 24 -21.23 -32.20 0.47
N ALA A 25 -21.01 -33.30 1.20
CA ALA A 25 -21.93 -33.79 2.22
C ALA A 25 -22.09 -32.82 3.42
N LYS A 26 -21.17 -31.86 3.54
CA LYS A 26 -21.16 -30.83 4.60
C LYS A 26 -21.73 -29.49 4.16
N LYS A 27 -22.22 -29.37 2.91
CA LYS A 27 -22.74 -28.12 2.36
C LYS A 27 -24.26 -28.16 2.25
N ASP A 28 -24.88 -27.01 2.48
CA ASP A 28 -26.31 -26.80 2.27
C ASP A 28 -26.53 -25.89 1.06
N TRP A 29 -27.66 -26.08 0.38
CA TRP A 29 -28.07 -25.33 -0.81
C TRP A 29 -28.93 -24.12 -0.43
N TYR A 30 -28.63 -22.99 -1.06
CA TYR A 30 -29.35 -21.73 -0.92
C TYR A 30 -29.78 -21.19 -2.29
N ASP A 31 -30.98 -20.65 -2.37
CA ASP A 31 -31.56 -20.07 -3.59
C ASP A 31 -31.36 -18.55 -3.58
N ILE A 32 -30.80 -18.01 -4.66
CA ILE A 32 -30.49 -16.58 -4.79
C ILE A 32 -31.69 -15.86 -5.41
N LYS A 33 -32.18 -14.83 -4.72
CA LYS A 33 -33.34 -14.02 -5.12
C LYS A 33 -32.92 -12.63 -5.60
N ALA A 34 -33.31 -12.26 -6.82
CA ALA A 34 -33.14 -10.92 -7.37
C ALA A 34 -34.19 -9.94 -6.79
N PRO A 35 -33.87 -8.63 -6.78
CA PRO A 35 -34.84 -7.55 -6.55
C PRO A 35 -36.09 -7.62 -7.44
N SER A 36 -37.20 -7.04 -6.96
CA SER A 36 -38.47 -6.92 -7.72
C SER A 36 -38.38 -6.07 -9.00
N VAL A 37 -37.27 -5.36 -9.23
CA VAL A 37 -37.03 -4.57 -10.45
C VAL A 37 -36.79 -5.47 -11.67
N PHE A 38 -36.41 -6.73 -11.46
CA PHE A 38 -36.17 -7.71 -12.52
C PHE A 38 -37.35 -8.68 -12.65
N ASN A 39 -37.64 -9.13 -13.88
CA ASN A 39 -38.75 -10.06 -14.13
C ASN A 39 -38.52 -11.43 -13.47
N VAL A 40 -37.31 -11.98 -13.61
CA VAL A 40 -36.95 -13.30 -13.07
C VAL A 40 -36.36 -13.13 -11.67
N ARG A 41 -37.15 -13.51 -10.66
CA ARG A 41 -36.72 -13.40 -9.25
C ARG A 41 -35.73 -14.51 -8.85
N ASN A 42 -35.79 -15.68 -9.48
CA ASN A 42 -34.91 -16.81 -9.16
C ASN A 42 -33.67 -16.79 -10.06
N VAL A 43 -32.54 -16.38 -9.49
CA VAL A 43 -31.30 -16.17 -10.26
C VAL A 43 -30.47 -17.44 -10.38
N GLY A 44 -30.42 -18.23 -9.32
CA GLY A 44 -29.60 -19.44 -9.26
C GLY A 44 -29.46 -20.01 -7.85
N LYS A 45 -28.55 -20.97 -7.69
CA LYS A 45 -28.30 -21.64 -6.41
C LYS A 45 -26.83 -21.51 -6.00
N THR A 46 -26.58 -21.44 -4.70
CA THR A 46 -25.23 -21.42 -4.13
C THR A 46 -25.10 -22.40 -2.97
N LEU A 47 -23.88 -22.91 -2.80
CA LEU A 47 -23.53 -23.89 -1.78
C LEU A 47 -22.67 -23.24 -0.70
N VAL A 48 -23.04 -23.40 0.56
CA VAL A 48 -22.22 -22.98 1.70
C VAL A 48 -22.14 -24.09 2.73
N SER A 49 -21.00 -24.17 3.44
CA SER A 49 -20.80 -25.14 4.51
C SER A 49 -21.88 -24.96 5.57
N ARG A 50 -22.50 -26.06 6.00
CA ARG A 50 -23.47 -26.08 7.09
C ARG A 50 -22.90 -25.39 8.32
N THR A 51 -23.75 -24.64 9.02
CA THR A 51 -23.41 -23.97 10.27
C THR A 51 -22.81 -24.97 11.26
N GLN A 52 -21.60 -24.70 11.73
CA GLN A 52 -20.89 -25.53 12.71
C GLN A 52 -20.23 -24.64 13.77
N GLY A 53 -20.64 -24.82 15.03
CA GLY A 53 -20.11 -24.04 16.16
C GLY A 53 -20.31 -22.54 15.94
N THR A 54 -19.20 -21.80 15.93
CA THR A 54 -19.18 -20.33 15.76
C THR A 54 -19.22 -19.87 14.30
N LYS A 55 -19.14 -20.78 13.32
CA LYS A 55 -19.19 -20.43 11.90
C LYS A 55 -20.60 -20.59 11.35
N ILE A 56 -21.30 -19.46 11.18
CA ILE A 56 -22.68 -19.41 10.69
C ILE A 56 -22.69 -19.34 9.16
N ALA A 57 -23.48 -20.20 8.52
CA ALA A 57 -23.59 -20.27 7.06
C ALA A 57 -24.16 -18.98 6.44
N SER A 58 -25.12 -18.33 7.11
CA SER A 58 -25.75 -17.09 6.64
C SER A 58 -24.76 -15.92 6.62
N GLU A 59 -23.91 -15.77 7.63
CA GLU A 59 -22.85 -14.74 7.65
C GLU A 59 -21.84 -14.95 6.53
N GLY A 60 -21.48 -16.20 6.25
CA GLY A 60 -20.60 -16.54 5.13
C GLY A 60 -21.19 -16.28 3.74
N LEU A 61 -22.52 -16.15 3.63
CA LEU A 61 -23.25 -15.82 2.40
C LEU A 61 -23.41 -14.32 2.19
N LYS A 62 -23.62 -13.57 3.27
CA LYS A 62 -23.76 -12.10 3.21
C LYS A 62 -22.54 -11.49 2.54
N HIS A 63 -22.79 -10.40 1.82
CA HIS A 63 -21.81 -9.62 1.09
C HIS A 63 -21.13 -10.29 -0.11
N ARG A 64 -21.43 -11.56 -0.42
CA ARG A 64 -21.03 -12.15 -1.71
C ARG A 64 -21.72 -11.42 -2.87
N VAL A 65 -21.00 -11.28 -3.97
CA VAL A 65 -21.50 -10.64 -5.19
C VAL A 65 -21.69 -11.70 -6.27
N PHE A 66 -22.89 -11.73 -6.85
CA PHE A 66 -23.27 -12.60 -7.95
C PHE A 66 -23.35 -11.77 -9.23
N GLU A 67 -22.71 -12.25 -10.30
CA GLU A 67 -22.73 -11.59 -11.61
C GLU A 67 -23.58 -12.42 -12.56
N VAL A 68 -24.67 -11.84 -13.06
CA VAL A 68 -25.62 -12.49 -13.98
C VAL A 68 -25.89 -11.60 -15.18
N SER A 69 -26.16 -12.19 -16.34
CA SER A 69 -26.53 -11.41 -17.52
C SER A 69 -27.91 -10.79 -17.34
N LEU A 70 -28.15 -9.62 -17.92
CA LEU A 70 -29.46 -8.98 -17.87
C LEU A 70 -30.49 -9.76 -18.70
N ALA A 71 -30.04 -10.48 -19.74
CA ALA A 71 -30.88 -11.37 -20.53
C ALA A 71 -31.50 -12.46 -19.65
N ASP A 72 -30.73 -13.11 -18.78
CA ASP A 72 -31.24 -14.15 -17.89
C ASP A 72 -32.22 -13.60 -16.83
N LEU A 73 -32.09 -12.31 -16.48
CA LEU A 73 -32.97 -11.65 -15.51
C LEU A 73 -34.27 -11.12 -16.13
N GLN A 74 -34.28 -10.82 -17.43
CA GLN A 74 -35.39 -10.16 -18.12
C GLN A 74 -36.02 -11.01 -19.23
N ASN A 75 -35.41 -12.14 -19.60
CA ASN A 75 -35.71 -12.99 -20.76
C ASN A 75 -35.63 -12.24 -22.10
N ASP A 76 -34.66 -11.32 -22.23
CA ASP A 76 -34.44 -10.52 -23.43
C ASP A 76 -32.98 -10.65 -23.91
N GLU A 77 -32.78 -11.38 -25.00
CA GLU A 77 -31.46 -11.67 -25.59
C GLU A 77 -30.75 -10.43 -26.13
N ASP A 78 -31.49 -9.38 -26.50
CA ASP A 78 -30.88 -8.14 -27.00
C ASP A 78 -30.00 -7.46 -25.93
N GLN A 79 -30.21 -7.80 -24.66
CA GLN A 79 -29.51 -7.24 -23.50
C GLN A 79 -28.47 -8.19 -22.89
N ALA A 80 -28.14 -9.31 -23.55
CA ALA A 80 -27.22 -10.33 -23.04
C ALA A 80 -25.82 -9.80 -22.70
N TYR A 81 -25.38 -8.74 -23.39
CA TYR A 81 -24.06 -8.12 -23.17
C TYR A 81 -23.94 -7.32 -21.87
N ARG A 82 -25.05 -7.12 -21.14
CA ARG A 82 -25.06 -6.37 -19.88
C ARG A 82 -25.01 -7.36 -18.73
N LYS A 83 -24.05 -7.16 -17.84
CA LYS A 83 -23.89 -7.95 -16.63
C LYS A 83 -24.27 -7.12 -15.41
N ILE A 84 -25.19 -7.66 -14.62
CA ILE A 84 -25.64 -7.07 -13.36
C ILE A 84 -24.92 -7.77 -12.21
N ARG A 85 -24.42 -6.97 -11.26
CA ARG A 85 -23.83 -7.44 -10.01
C ARG A 85 -24.82 -7.26 -8.89
N LEU A 86 -25.20 -8.36 -8.26
CA LEU A 86 -26.13 -8.42 -7.15
C LEU A 86 -25.38 -8.84 -5.88
N ARG A 87 -25.43 -8.04 -4.81
CA ARG A 87 -24.79 -8.37 -3.54
C ARG A 87 -25.83 -8.99 -2.59
N ALA A 88 -25.48 -10.10 -1.94
CA ALA A 88 -26.28 -10.66 -0.85
C ALA A 88 -26.26 -9.72 0.35
N GLU A 89 -27.42 -9.25 0.78
CA GLU A 89 -27.55 -8.40 1.98
C GLU A 89 -28.12 -9.18 3.15
N ASP A 90 -29.12 -10.03 2.89
CA ASP A 90 -29.75 -10.83 3.93
C ASP A 90 -30.09 -12.26 3.48
N VAL A 91 -30.27 -13.15 4.45
CA VAL A 91 -30.58 -14.57 4.22
C VAL A 91 -31.77 -14.96 5.09
N GLN A 92 -32.88 -15.36 4.44
CA GLN A 92 -34.11 -15.80 5.09
C GLN A 92 -34.34 -17.28 4.78
N GLY A 93 -34.15 -18.15 5.78
CA GLY A 93 -34.19 -19.60 5.58
C GLY A 93 -33.13 -20.05 4.57
N LYS A 94 -33.57 -20.59 3.43
CA LYS A 94 -32.70 -20.97 2.30
C LYS A 94 -32.64 -19.92 1.19
N ASN A 95 -33.36 -18.81 1.31
CA ASN A 95 -33.39 -17.76 0.31
C ASN A 95 -32.38 -16.66 0.66
N VAL A 96 -31.58 -16.25 -0.33
CA VAL A 96 -30.63 -15.14 -0.21
C VAL A 96 -31.21 -13.93 -0.92
N LEU A 97 -31.51 -12.88 -0.17
CA LEU A 97 -32.00 -11.61 -0.70
C LEU A 97 -30.81 -10.78 -1.18
N THR A 98 -30.87 -10.34 -2.42
CA THR A 98 -29.80 -9.56 -3.05
C THR A 98 -30.24 -8.15 -3.41
N ASN A 99 -29.30 -7.23 -3.44
CA ASN A 99 -29.52 -5.85 -3.87
C ASN A 99 -28.59 -5.50 -5.03
N PHE A 100 -28.94 -4.47 -5.81
CA PHE A 100 -28.12 -4.00 -6.91
C PHE A 100 -26.79 -3.43 -6.38
N TRP A 101 -25.66 -3.96 -6.86
CA TRP A 101 -24.32 -3.53 -6.46
C TRP A 101 -23.53 -2.87 -7.59
N GLY A 102 -23.88 -3.16 -8.83
CA GLY A 102 -23.24 -2.54 -9.98
C GLY A 102 -23.66 -3.15 -11.30
N MET A 103 -23.18 -2.54 -12.38
CA MET A 103 -23.43 -2.98 -13.75
C MET A 103 -22.14 -2.89 -14.56
N SER A 104 -21.94 -3.82 -15.48
CA SER A 104 -20.80 -3.83 -16.40
C SER A 104 -21.18 -4.40 -17.76
N PHE A 105 -20.39 -4.09 -18.78
CA PHE A 105 -20.51 -4.68 -20.11
C PHE A 105 -19.62 -5.91 -20.25
N THR A 106 -20.03 -6.84 -21.10
CA THR A 106 -19.16 -7.90 -21.60
C THR A 106 -18.04 -7.32 -22.49
N THR A 107 -16.92 -8.04 -22.54
CA THR A 107 -15.72 -7.58 -23.27
C THR A 107 -15.90 -7.67 -24.79
N ASP A 108 -16.64 -8.67 -25.27
CA ASP A 108 -17.03 -8.87 -26.67
C ASP A 108 -17.84 -7.68 -27.21
N LYS A 109 -18.87 -7.23 -26.50
CA LYS A 109 -19.67 -6.08 -26.92
C LYS A 109 -18.82 -4.82 -27.00
N LEU A 110 -17.99 -4.54 -26.00
CA LEU A 110 -17.10 -3.39 -26.03
C LEU A 110 -16.13 -3.43 -27.21
N ARG A 111 -15.50 -4.58 -27.47
CA ARG A 111 -14.60 -4.77 -28.61
C ARG A 111 -15.34 -4.64 -29.95
N SER A 112 -16.61 -5.03 -30.03
CA SER A 112 -17.42 -4.88 -31.25
C SER A 112 -17.83 -3.43 -31.54
N LEU A 113 -18.03 -2.62 -30.50
CA LEU A 113 -18.42 -1.20 -30.61
C LEU A 113 -17.24 -0.32 -31.00
N VAL A 114 -16.05 -0.59 -30.45
CA VAL A 114 -14.83 0.19 -30.71
C VAL A 114 -14.23 -0.19 -32.07
N LYS A 115 -14.73 0.48 -33.12
CA LYS A 115 -14.22 0.37 -34.50
C LYS A 115 -13.33 1.56 -34.88
N LYS A 116 -12.45 1.35 -35.86
CA LYS A 116 -11.65 2.42 -36.50
C LYS A 116 -12.57 3.40 -37.25
N TRP A 117 -12.04 4.59 -37.56
CA TRP A 117 -12.68 5.64 -38.40
C TRP A 117 -13.84 6.44 -37.77
N GLN A 118 -14.05 6.29 -36.47
CA GLN A 118 -14.99 7.07 -35.67
C GLN A 118 -14.28 7.56 -34.40
N THR A 119 -14.81 8.60 -33.79
CA THR A 119 -14.33 9.13 -32.50
C THR A 119 -15.03 8.43 -31.34
N LEU A 120 -14.25 8.02 -30.35
CA LEU A 120 -14.74 7.51 -29.07
C LEU A 120 -14.83 8.68 -28.08
N ILE A 121 -15.97 8.79 -27.40
CA ILE A 121 -16.22 9.81 -26.39
C ILE A 121 -16.60 9.11 -25.10
N GLU A 122 -15.79 9.33 -24.07
CA GLU A 122 -16.00 8.79 -22.73
C GLU A 122 -16.25 9.93 -21.73
N ALA A 123 -17.16 9.70 -20.80
CA ALA A 123 -17.45 10.57 -19.67
C ALA A 123 -17.68 9.72 -18.42
N HIS A 124 -17.27 10.24 -17.27
CA HIS A 124 -17.52 9.61 -15.97
C HIS A 124 -17.99 10.66 -14.96
N VAL A 125 -18.81 10.24 -14.02
CA VAL A 125 -19.41 11.11 -13.00
C VAL A 125 -19.59 10.35 -11.71
N ASP A 126 -19.33 11.03 -10.59
CA ASP A 126 -19.70 10.59 -9.26
C ASP A 126 -20.97 11.31 -8.82
N VAL A 127 -22.02 10.56 -8.53
CA VAL A 127 -23.33 11.08 -8.12
C VAL A 127 -23.79 10.40 -6.84
N LYS A 128 -24.43 11.17 -5.97
CA LYS A 128 -25.11 10.66 -4.79
C LYS A 128 -26.61 10.56 -5.09
N THR A 129 -27.21 9.39 -4.87
CA THR A 129 -28.66 9.22 -4.96
C THR A 129 -29.36 9.74 -3.70
N THR A 130 -30.67 9.91 -3.77
CA THR A 130 -31.58 10.24 -2.66
C THR A 130 -31.44 9.28 -1.47
N ASP A 131 -31.24 7.99 -1.75
CA ASP A 131 -30.97 6.94 -0.77
C ASP A 131 -29.57 7.01 -0.11
N ASN A 132 -28.75 8.02 -0.44
CA ASN A 132 -27.37 8.18 -0.02
C ASN A 132 -26.38 7.11 -0.56
N TYR A 133 -26.69 6.44 -1.67
CA TYR A 133 -25.68 5.66 -2.39
C TYR A 133 -24.79 6.59 -3.21
N MET A 134 -23.48 6.44 -3.10
CA MET A 134 -22.51 7.13 -3.95
C MET A 134 -22.14 6.23 -5.12
N LEU A 135 -22.52 6.63 -6.33
CA LEU A 135 -22.35 5.87 -7.56
C LEU A 135 -21.34 6.56 -8.49
N ARG A 136 -20.48 5.77 -9.13
CA ARG A 136 -19.66 6.20 -10.27
C ARG A 136 -20.23 5.63 -11.56
N LEU A 137 -20.75 6.51 -12.41
CA LEU A 137 -21.30 6.19 -13.72
C LEU A 137 -20.25 6.41 -14.80
N PHE A 138 -20.13 5.47 -15.74
CA PHE A 138 -19.31 5.60 -16.93
C PHE A 138 -20.19 5.53 -18.16
N CYS A 139 -20.16 6.57 -18.98
CA CYS A 139 -20.84 6.58 -20.27
C CYS A 139 -19.82 6.57 -21.42
N ILE A 140 -20.16 5.83 -22.46
CA ILE A 140 -19.42 5.78 -23.72
C ILE A 140 -20.36 6.13 -24.87
N GLY A 141 -19.84 6.82 -25.88
CA GLY A 141 -20.57 7.14 -27.11
C GLY A 141 -19.63 7.24 -28.30
N PHE A 142 -20.16 6.98 -29.49
CA PHE A 142 -19.41 7.02 -30.74
C PHE A 142 -20.04 8.00 -31.72
N THR A 143 -19.24 8.63 -32.55
CA THR A 143 -19.74 9.54 -33.59
C THR A 143 -20.46 8.77 -34.71
N LYS A 144 -21.66 9.22 -35.07
CA LYS A 144 -22.48 8.64 -36.13
C LYS A 144 -22.11 9.23 -37.49
N ARG A 145 -21.97 8.37 -38.50
CA ARG A 145 -21.77 8.79 -39.88
C ARG A 145 -23.06 9.41 -40.43
N ARG A 146 -22.96 10.57 -41.08
CA ARG A 146 -24.12 11.23 -41.70
C ARG A 146 -24.47 10.58 -43.05
N PRO A 147 -25.75 10.52 -43.44
CA PRO A 147 -26.11 10.14 -44.80
C PRO A 147 -25.44 11.11 -45.78
N ASN A 148 -24.85 10.59 -46.86
CA ASN A 148 -24.09 11.34 -47.88
C ASN A 148 -22.69 11.86 -47.47
N GLN A 149 -22.12 11.36 -46.36
CA GLN A 149 -20.75 11.71 -45.98
C GLN A 149 -19.71 11.06 -46.92
N VAL A 150 -19.00 11.89 -47.71
CA VAL A 150 -17.95 11.48 -48.66
C VAL A 150 -16.71 10.93 -47.94
N LYS A 151 -16.29 11.57 -46.83
CA LYS A 151 -15.14 11.11 -46.05
C LYS A 151 -15.43 9.73 -45.44
N ARG A 152 -14.44 8.82 -45.54
CA ARG A 152 -14.48 7.50 -44.89
C ARG A 152 -14.45 7.61 -43.36
N THR A 153 -13.86 8.69 -42.84
CA THR A 153 -13.76 8.97 -41.41
C THR A 153 -14.82 9.95 -40.95
N CYS A 154 -15.32 9.74 -39.74
CA CYS A 154 -16.23 10.65 -39.05
C CYS A 154 -15.63 11.00 -37.69
N TYR A 155 -14.81 12.05 -37.67
CA TYR A 155 -14.15 12.53 -36.45
C TYR A 155 -14.78 13.85 -35.99
N ALA A 156 -15.11 13.92 -34.70
CA ALA A 156 -15.49 15.16 -34.05
C ALA A 156 -14.24 16.00 -33.69
N GLN A 157 -14.37 17.32 -33.74
CA GLN A 157 -13.30 18.21 -33.30
C GLN A 157 -13.13 18.15 -31.76
N ALA A 158 -11.92 18.43 -31.26
CA ALA A 158 -11.64 18.40 -29.82
C ALA A 158 -12.55 19.34 -29.00
N SER A 159 -12.91 20.51 -29.55
CA SER A 159 -13.86 21.45 -28.95
C SER A 159 -15.26 20.83 -28.79
N GLN A 160 -15.75 20.16 -29.82
CA GLN A 160 -17.04 19.45 -29.81
C GLN A 160 -17.04 18.29 -28.82
N ILE A 161 -15.95 17.50 -28.75
CA ILE A 161 -15.80 16.41 -27.77
C ILE A 161 -15.91 16.94 -26.34
N ARG A 162 -15.27 18.06 -26.02
CA ARG A 162 -15.36 18.69 -24.68
C ARG A 162 -16.78 19.19 -24.37
N GLN A 163 -17.48 19.76 -25.35
CA GLN A 163 -18.88 20.18 -25.16
C GLN A 163 -19.81 18.99 -24.94
N ILE A 164 -19.62 17.90 -25.69
CA ILE A 164 -20.38 16.65 -25.55
C ILE A 164 -20.14 16.04 -24.18
N ARG A 165 -18.87 15.95 -23.72
CA ARG A 165 -18.54 15.44 -22.38
C ARG A 165 -19.23 16.23 -21.27
N ARG A 166 -19.25 17.57 -21.36
CA ARG A 166 -19.97 18.40 -20.38
C ARG A 166 -21.46 18.10 -20.34
N LYS A 167 -22.13 18.01 -21.50
CA LYS A 167 -23.56 17.64 -21.57
C LYS A 167 -23.83 16.22 -21.07
N MET A 168 -22.96 15.25 -21.36
CA MET A 168 -23.08 13.88 -20.85
C MET A 168 -23.03 13.85 -19.33
N VAL A 169 -22.09 14.60 -18.73
CA VAL A 169 -21.95 14.72 -17.28
C VAL A 169 -23.21 15.33 -16.67
N GLU A 170 -23.66 16.46 -17.21
CA GLU A 170 -24.85 17.18 -16.74
C GLU A 170 -26.11 16.30 -16.73
N ILE A 171 -26.37 15.58 -17.83
CA ILE A 171 -27.55 14.69 -17.93
C ILE A 171 -27.45 13.52 -16.96
N MET A 172 -26.27 12.92 -16.81
CA MET A 172 -26.04 11.85 -15.83
C MET A 172 -26.27 12.32 -14.40
N VAL A 173 -25.78 13.50 -14.03
CA VAL A 173 -26.01 14.08 -12.69
C VAL A 173 -27.51 14.29 -12.46
N ASN A 174 -28.18 14.99 -13.37
CA ASN A 174 -29.59 15.34 -13.23
C ASN A 174 -30.50 14.11 -13.10
N GLN A 175 -30.24 13.05 -13.86
CA GLN A 175 -31.04 11.83 -13.83
C GLN A 175 -30.76 10.95 -12.60
N ALA A 176 -29.52 10.95 -12.09
CA ALA A 176 -29.12 10.09 -11.00
C ALA A 176 -29.29 10.73 -9.61
N SER A 177 -29.22 12.06 -9.49
CA SER A 177 -29.39 12.75 -8.20
C SER A 177 -30.86 12.83 -7.76
N SER A 178 -31.81 12.77 -8.70
CA SER A 178 -33.24 12.90 -8.42
C SER A 178 -33.94 11.59 -8.06
N CYS A 179 -33.26 10.44 -8.21
CA CYS A 179 -33.88 9.12 -8.16
C CYS A 179 -33.24 8.22 -7.11
N ASP A 180 -34.07 7.35 -6.54
CA ASP A 180 -33.64 6.25 -5.69
C ASP A 180 -32.87 5.20 -6.50
N LEU A 181 -32.13 4.31 -5.81
CA LEU A 181 -31.35 3.28 -6.49
C LEU A 181 -32.26 2.37 -7.34
N LYS A 182 -33.46 2.05 -6.84
CA LYS A 182 -34.47 1.23 -7.51
C LYS A 182 -34.92 1.84 -8.84
N GLU A 183 -35.26 3.12 -8.82
CA GLU A 183 -35.69 3.87 -10.01
C GLU A 183 -34.55 4.08 -11.00
N LEU A 184 -33.33 4.28 -10.49
CA LEU A 184 -32.17 4.45 -11.36
C LEU A 184 -31.85 3.16 -12.14
N VAL A 185 -32.00 1.99 -11.50
CA VAL A 185 -31.87 0.69 -12.17
C VAL A 185 -32.96 0.50 -13.22
N SER A 186 -34.21 0.89 -12.94
CA SER A 186 -35.29 0.80 -13.93
C SER A 186 -35.10 1.76 -15.11
N LYS A 187 -34.31 2.83 -14.97
CA LYS A 187 -33.84 3.67 -16.08
C LYS A 187 -32.66 3.06 -16.85
N PHE A 188 -31.79 2.30 -16.18
CA PHE A 188 -30.65 1.65 -16.83
C PHE A 188 -31.08 0.54 -17.79
N ILE A 189 -32.03 -0.32 -17.40
CA ILE A 189 -32.49 -1.47 -18.19
C ILE A 189 -32.93 -1.04 -19.63
N PRO A 190 -33.90 -0.12 -19.82
CA PRO A 190 -34.34 0.36 -21.14
C PRO A 190 -33.46 1.46 -21.77
N GLU A 191 -32.31 1.78 -21.14
CA GLU A 191 -31.31 2.74 -21.62
C GLU A 191 -31.81 4.19 -21.80
N VAL A 192 -32.71 4.65 -20.92
CA VAL A 192 -33.31 6.00 -21.03
C VAL A 192 -32.24 7.10 -21.04
N ILE A 193 -31.24 6.98 -20.15
CA ILE A 193 -30.14 7.94 -20.05
C ILE A 193 -29.33 8.03 -21.34
N GLY A 194 -29.09 6.89 -22.01
CA GLY A 194 -28.36 6.86 -23.29
C GLY A 194 -29.10 7.63 -24.39
N LYS A 195 -30.41 7.39 -24.50
CA LYS A 195 -31.29 8.04 -25.49
C LYS A 195 -31.43 9.55 -25.25
N GLU A 196 -31.49 9.98 -23.99
CA GLU A 196 -31.52 11.40 -23.64
C GLU A 196 -30.22 12.12 -24.00
N ILE A 197 -29.07 11.47 -23.74
CA ILE A 197 -27.76 11.99 -24.15
C ILE A 197 -27.73 12.13 -25.66
N GLU A 198 -28.11 11.10 -26.43
CA GLU A 198 -28.12 11.16 -27.90
C GLU A 198 -28.96 12.33 -28.42
N LYS A 199 -30.15 12.54 -27.86
CA LYS A 199 -31.04 13.66 -28.22
C LYS A 199 -30.39 15.01 -27.93
N ALA A 200 -29.82 15.21 -26.74
CA ALA A 200 -29.21 16.47 -26.35
C ALA A 200 -27.92 16.80 -27.10
N THR A 201 -27.12 15.78 -27.42
CA THR A 201 -25.84 15.93 -28.13
C THR A 201 -26.00 16.05 -29.64
N SER A 202 -27.13 15.59 -30.21
CA SER A 202 -27.42 15.66 -31.65
C SER A 202 -27.26 17.07 -32.24
N SER A 203 -27.56 18.10 -31.45
CA SER A 203 -27.37 19.52 -31.78
C SER A 203 -25.91 19.91 -32.03
N ILE A 204 -24.96 19.26 -31.36
CA ILE A 204 -23.52 19.52 -31.49
C ILE A 204 -22.94 18.58 -32.56
N PHE A 205 -23.11 17.28 -32.34
CA PHE A 205 -22.62 16.24 -33.23
C PHE A 205 -23.47 14.98 -33.06
N PRO A 206 -23.91 14.32 -34.16
CA PRO A 206 -24.71 13.11 -34.06
C PRO A 206 -23.89 11.95 -33.47
N LEU A 207 -24.41 11.33 -32.42
CA LEU A 207 -23.83 10.15 -31.78
C LEU A 207 -24.63 8.88 -32.12
N GLN A 208 -24.00 7.74 -31.88
CA GLN A 208 -24.60 6.41 -31.93
C GLN A 208 -24.02 5.57 -30.79
N ASN A 209 -24.77 4.54 -30.39
CA ASN A 209 -24.35 3.55 -29.38
C ASN A 209 -23.91 4.22 -28.07
N VAL A 210 -24.73 5.16 -27.58
CA VAL A 210 -24.47 5.80 -26.29
C VAL A 210 -25.03 4.94 -25.17
N PHE A 211 -24.13 4.40 -24.35
CA PHE A 211 -24.49 3.51 -23.26
C PHE A 211 -23.84 3.91 -21.94
N VAL A 212 -24.55 3.62 -20.85
CA VAL A 212 -23.95 3.53 -19.51
C VAL A 212 -23.16 2.21 -19.45
N ARG A 213 -21.86 2.29 -19.70
CA ARG A 213 -20.95 1.14 -19.81
C ARG A 213 -20.76 0.42 -18.48
N LYS A 214 -20.63 1.19 -17.41
CA LYS A 214 -20.27 0.68 -16.09
C LYS A 214 -20.86 1.55 -14.99
N VAL A 215 -21.34 0.90 -13.94
CA VAL A 215 -21.81 1.54 -12.71
C VAL A 215 -21.12 0.86 -11.55
N LYS A 216 -20.45 1.64 -10.70
CA LYS A 216 -19.83 1.19 -9.45
C LYS A 216 -20.50 1.88 -8.27
N ILE A 217 -20.84 1.15 -7.22
CA ILE A 217 -21.11 1.75 -5.90
C ILE A 217 -19.76 2.02 -5.22
N LEU A 218 -19.48 3.27 -4.91
CA LEU A 218 -18.30 3.68 -4.13
C LEU A 218 -18.57 3.62 -2.64
N LYS A 219 -19.75 4.10 -2.22
CA LYS A 219 -20.17 4.14 -0.83
C LYS A 219 -21.63 3.76 -0.72
N ALA A 220 -21.93 2.75 0.10
CA ALA A 220 -23.29 2.37 0.44
C ALA A 220 -23.69 3.04 1.78
N PRO A 221 -24.98 3.40 1.95
CA PRO A 221 -25.51 3.81 3.24
C PRO A 221 -25.49 2.66 4.25
N LYS A 222 -25.81 2.96 5.52
CA LYS A 222 -25.98 1.92 6.54
C LYS A 222 -27.06 0.94 6.10
N PHE A 223 -26.85 -0.33 6.39
CA PHE A 223 -27.81 -1.39 6.08
C PHE A 223 -29.15 -1.10 6.78
N ASP A 224 -30.21 -1.10 5.99
CA ASP A 224 -31.58 -0.91 6.45
C ASP A 224 -32.43 -2.07 5.94
N LEU A 225 -32.89 -2.90 6.87
CA LEU A 225 -33.72 -4.06 6.56
C LEU A 225 -35.06 -3.63 5.95
N GLY A 226 -35.64 -2.51 6.38
CA GLY A 226 -36.92 -2.03 5.87
C GLY A 226 -36.86 -1.74 4.38
N LYS A 227 -35.86 -0.95 3.96
CA LYS A 227 -35.61 -0.63 2.55
C LYS A 227 -35.30 -1.86 1.71
N LEU A 228 -34.57 -2.84 2.26
CA LEU A 228 -34.32 -4.09 1.53
C LEU A 228 -35.62 -4.87 1.30
N MET A 229 -36.50 -4.94 2.29
CA MET A 229 -37.79 -5.64 2.17
C MET A 229 -38.72 -4.95 1.16
N GLU A 230 -38.69 -3.61 1.05
CA GLU A 230 -39.42 -2.86 0.01
C GLU A 230 -38.95 -3.20 -1.41
N VAL A 231 -37.66 -3.48 -1.59
CA VAL A 231 -37.09 -3.86 -2.88
C VAL A 231 -37.45 -5.31 -3.25
N HIS A 232 -37.69 -6.17 -2.27
CA HIS A 232 -38.04 -7.57 -2.51
C HIS A 232 -39.54 -7.82 -2.62
N GLY A 233 -40.40 -7.11 -1.87
CA GLY A 233 -41.86 -7.23 -1.91
C GLY A 233 -42.41 -8.63 -1.57
N ASP A 234 -43.56 -8.68 -0.89
CA ASP A 234 -44.40 -9.87 -0.60
C ASP A 234 -43.64 -11.20 -0.45
N TYR A 235 -42.96 -11.37 0.67
CA TYR A 235 -42.59 -12.70 1.16
C TYR A 235 -43.41 -12.96 2.44
N LYS A 236 -44.56 -13.61 2.30
CA LYS A 236 -45.22 -14.26 3.44
C LYS A 236 -44.43 -15.51 3.75
N GLU A 237 -43.91 -15.62 4.97
CA GLU A 237 -43.41 -16.88 5.49
C GLU A 237 -44.56 -17.90 5.42
N ASP A 238 -44.37 -19.03 4.72
CA ASP A 238 -45.15 -20.23 5.00
C ASP A 238 -44.77 -20.68 6.42
N VAL A 239 -45.53 -20.19 7.40
CA VAL A 239 -45.40 -20.55 8.81
C VAL A 239 -45.64 -22.05 8.95
N GLY A 240 -44.58 -22.80 9.23
CA GLY A 240 -44.65 -24.20 9.59
C GLY A 240 -45.53 -24.40 10.83
N THR A 241 -46.43 -25.38 10.73
CA THR A 241 -47.41 -25.79 11.73
C THR A 241 -46.78 -26.05 13.10
N LYS A 242 -47.34 -25.49 14.18
CA LYS A 242 -46.92 -25.78 15.57
C LYS A 242 -47.17 -27.26 15.90
N LEU A 243 -46.10 -27.97 16.25
CA LEU A 243 -46.16 -29.27 16.92
C LEU A 243 -46.16 -29.02 18.43
N GLU A 244 -47.24 -29.43 19.10
CA GLU A 244 -47.34 -29.43 20.57
C GLU A 244 -46.39 -30.49 21.17
N ARG A 245 -45.70 -30.11 22.25
CA ARG A 245 -44.85 -31.02 23.03
C ARG A 245 -45.72 -31.87 23.97
N PRO A 246 -45.48 -33.19 24.09
CA PRO A 246 -46.12 -33.99 25.13
C PRO A 246 -45.55 -33.64 26.52
N ALA A 247 -46.40 -33.76 27.54
CA ALA A 247 -46.11 -33.50 28.95
C ALA A 247 -45.00 -34.40 29.51
N GLU A 248 -44.14 -33.84 30.35
CA GLU A 248 -43.15 -34.58 31.15
C GLU A 248 -43.74 -34.89 32.53
N ASP A 249 -43.66 -36.16 32.91
CA ASP A 249 -44.07 -36.74 34.19
C ASP A 249 -43.20 -36.27 35.37
N GLU A 250 -43.81 -36.26 36.55
CA GLU A 250 -43.25 -35.88 37.85
C GLU A 250 -42.08 -36.76 38.34
N VAL A 251 -41.03 -36.14 38.90
CA VAL A 251 -40.21 -36.71 39.99
C VAL A 251 -39.75 -35.61 40.95
N VAL A 252 -40.03 -35.80 42.25
CA VAL A 252 -39.66 -34.95 43.41
C VAL A 252 -38.38 -35.50 44.10
N PRO A 253 -37.76 -34.82 45.08
CA PRO A 253 -36.54 -34.02 44.97
C PRO A 253 -35.31 -34.63 45.70
N TRP A 254 -34.09 -34.13 45.40
CA TRP A 254 -32.94 -34.34 46.29
C TRP A 254 -32.18 -33.04 46.60
N ASP A 255 -31.66 -33.04 47.82
CA ASP A 255 -31.25 -31.93 48.65
C ASP A 255 -29.84 -31.39 48.33
N LYS A 256 -29.64 -30.16 48.79
CA LYS A 256 -28.56 -29.20 48.57
C LYS A 256 -27.16 -29.78 48.80
N SER A 257 -26.23 -29.50 47.87
CA SER A 257 -24.91 -28.93 48.19
C SER A 257 -24.07 -28.71 46.93
N THR A 258 -23.27 -27.64 46.97
CA THR A 258 -22.22 -27.22 46.01
C THR A 258 -22.64 -26.35 44.82
N ASP A 259 -22.89 -25.07 45.12
CA ASP A 259 -22.89 -23.99 44.13
C ASP A 259 -21.85 -22.93 44.55
N VAL A 260 -20.63 -23.06 44.05
CA VAL A 260 -19.53 -22.07 44.23
C VAL A 260 -19.29 -21.27 42.94
N LEU A 261 -20.06 -21.53 41.87
CA LEU A 261 -19.90 -20.83 40.59
C LEU A 261 -21.05 -19.86 40.26
N HIS A 262 -22.20 -19.95 40.94
CA HIS A 262 -23.31 -19.01 40.77
C HIS A 262 -23.25 -17.74 41.64
N VAL A 263 -22.41 -17.71 42.68
CA VAL A 263 -22.26 -16.52 43.56
C VAL A 263 -21.22 -15.51 43.02
N LEU A 264 -20.27 -15.95 42.19
CA LEU A 264 -19.22 -15.07 41.66
C LEU A 264 -19.62 -14.27 40.41
N LEU A 265 -20.62 -14.74 39.65
CA LEU A 265 -21.11 -14.04 38.45
C LEU A 265 -22.10 -12.91 38.76
N ASN A 266 -22.77 -12.94 39.92
CA ASN A 266 -23.75 -11.92 40.31
C ASN A 266 -23.17 -10.73 41.09
N TYR A 267 -21.91 -10.79 41.55
CA TYR A 267 -21.27 -9.67 42.25
C TYR A 267 -20.68 -8.63 41.28
N TRP A 268 -20.44 -9.00 40.02
CA TRP A 268 -19.87 -8.10 39.00
C TRP A 268 -20.94 -7.24 38.30
N TYR A 269 -22.17 -7.74 38.15
CA TYR A 269 -23.27 -6.98 37.53
C TYR A 269 -23.93 -5.94 38.44
N TRP A 270 -23.74 -6.05 39.77
CA TRP A 270 -24.36 -5.14 40.73
C TRP A 270 -23.54 -3.85 40.98
N VAL A 271 -22.21 -3.89 40.77
CA VAL A 271 -21.34 -2.71 40.96
C VAL A 271 -21.36 -1.76 39.75
N ALA A 272 -21.80 -2.22 38.58
CA ALA A 272 -21.79 -1.43 37.35
C ALA A 272 -23.06 -0.59 37.07
N SER A 273 -24.12 -0.70 37.90
CA SER A 273 -25.43 -0.11 37.59
C SER A 273 -25.91 1.02 38.52
N VAL A 274 -25.03 1.64 39.32
CA VAL A 274 -25.43 2.79 40.17
C VAL A 274 -24.46 3.96 39.98
N ARG A 275 -24.55 4.64 38.84
CA ARG A 275 -24.13 6.04 38.62
C ARG A 275 -24.57 6.53 37.24
N PHE A 276 -25.87 6.79 37.06
CA PHE A 276 -26.40 7.75 36.09
C PHE A 276 -27.88 7.97 36.39
N LEU A 277 -28.18 8.86 37.34
CA LEU A 277 -29.46 9.57 37.47
C LEU A 277 -29.19 10.78 38.39
N GLY A 278 -29.22 11.99 37.80
CA GLY A 278 -29.01 13.25 38.52
C GLY A 278 -30.21 13.65 39.38
N PRO A 279 -30.04 14.54 40.38
CA PRO A 279 -31.12 14.96 41.25
C PRO A 279 -31.95 16.09 40.63
N SER A 280 -33.27 15.92 40.65
CA SER A 280 -34.27 16.95 40.42
C SER A 280 -34.47 17.82 41.68
N LEU A 281 -34.50 19.14 41.50
CA LEU A 281 -35.08 20.10 42.43
C LEU A 281 -36.52 20.40 41.98
N PRO A 282 -37.50 20.56 42.90
CA PRO A 282 -38.74 21.25 42.60
C PRO A 282 -38.72 22.68 43.17
N PHE A 283 -39.22 23.67 42.41
CA PHE A 283 -40.00 24.76 43.02
C PHE A 283 -40.89 25.46 41.99
N SER A 284 -42.11 25.75 42.41
CA SER A 284 -43.20 26.37 41.66
C SER A 284 -43.31 27.87 41.97
N LEU A 285 -43.72 28.63 40.94
CA LEU A 285 -44.31 29.97 40.85
C LEU A 285 -44.20 31.00 42.00
N GLY A 286 -43.86 32.24 41.59
CA GLY A 286 -44.67 33.42 41.96
C GLY A 286 -43.93 34.75 42.21
N SER A 287 -43.88 35.60 41.18
CA SER A 287 -43.94 37.09 41.18
C SER A 287 -42.98 37.98 42.02
N GLY A 288 -42.43 39.01 41.36
CA GLY A 288 -42.41 40.40 41.90
C GLY A 288 -41.06 41.03 42.29
N ASP A 289 -40.57 41.92 41.42
CA ASP A 289 -39.97 43.25 41.64
C ASP A 289 -38.82 43.54 42.65
N TYR A 290 -37.74 44.04 42.05
CA TYR A 290 -36.91 45.23 42.35
C TYR A 290 -36.75 45.85 43.75
N GLN A 291 -35.47 46.03 44.07
CA GLN A 291 -34.76 47.20 44.68
C GLN A 291 -34.97 47.61 46.15
N LEU A 292 -33.79 47.67 46.81
CA LEU A 292 -33.27 48.74 47.67
C LEU A 292 -34.19 49.39 48.71
N GLU A 293 -33.81 49.21 49.98
CA GLU A 293 -34.00 50.24 50.99
C GLU A 293 -32.69 50.55 51.72
N GLN A 294 -32.58 51.80 52.11
CA GLN A 294 -31.39 52.60 52.36
C GLN A 294 -31.14 52.80 53.88
N LYS A 295 -29.93 53.25 54.22
CA LYS A 295 -29.48 53.89 55.49
C LYS A 295 -29.18 52.92 56.65
N GLY A 296 -28.12 53.09 57.44
CA GLY A 296 -27.05 54.07 57.46
C GLY A 296 -26.17 53.90 58.71
N ALA A 297 -25.03 54.61 58.66
CA ALA A 297 -24.23 55.14 59.78
C ALA A 297 -23.40 54.22 60.71
N SER A 298 -22.23 54.80 61.07
CA SER A 298 -21.43 54.61 62.29
C SER A 298 -20.42 53.45 62.31
N MET A 299 -19.14 53.72 62.01
CA MET A 299 -18.04 54.00 62.97
C MET A 299 -17.67 52.83 63.90
N GLY A 300 -16.39 52.43 63.91
CA GLY A 300 -15.81 51.76 65.09
C GLY A 300 -14.65 50.79 64.88
N LEU A 301 -13.44 51.35 64.68
CA LEU A 301 -12.13 50.92 65.24
C LEU A 301 -11.85 49.45 65.65
N ARG A 302 -10.81 48.91 65.00
CA ARG A 302 -9.56 48.34 65.56
C ARG A 302 -9.62 47.38 66.78
N SER A 303 -9.24 46.14 66.46
CA SER A 303 -7.98 45.50 66.89
C SER A 303 -7.89 44.66 68.19
N LYS A 304 -7.21 43.52 68.01
CA LYS A 304 -6.29 42.76 68.89
C LYS A 304 -6.81 41.45 69.54
N GLN A 305 -6.07 40.38 69.20
CA GLN A 305 -5.90 39.03 69.76
C GLN A 305 -5.66 39.01 71.30
N PRO A 306 -5.52 37.87 72.05
CA PRO A 306 -5.30 36.45 71.66
C PRO A 306 -6.01 35.32 72.50
N LYS A 307 -5.98 34.09 71.93
CA LYS A 307 -5.90 32.70 72.46
C LYS A 307 -6.63 32.28 73.78
N ALA A 308 -7.49 31.26 73.69
CA ALA A 308 -7.26 29.85 74.13
C ALA A 308 -8.55 29.09 74.54
N LEU A 309 -8.60 27.79 74.20
CA LEU A 309 -9.38 26.63 74.70
C LEU A 309 -10.03 25.88 73.52
N ALA A 310 -10.20 24.56 73.48
CA ALA A 310 -9.58 23.42 74.14
C ALA A 310 -10.07 22.19 73.33
N PHE A 311 -9.19 21.23 73.08
CA PHE A 311 -9.55 19.93 72.48
C PHE A 311 -10.44 19.11 73.43
N ARG A 312 -11.45 18.44 72.88
CA ARG A 312 -11.87 17.10 73.35
C ARG A 312 -11.95 16.15 72.17
N CYS A 313 -11.08 15.15 72.20
CA CYS A 313 -11.06 14.01 71.28
C CYS A 313 -12.20 13.04 71.57
N TYR A 314 -12.76 12.44 70.52
CA TYR A 314 -13.28 11.07 70.59
C TYR A 314 -12.47 10.22 69.61
N ALA A 315 -11.98 9.10 70.12
CA ALA A 315 -11.14 8.15 69.39
C ALA A 315 -11.98 7.31 68.41
N ALA A 316 -11.50 7.14 67.18
CA ALA A 316 -12.06 6.20 66.21
C ALA A 316 -10.94 5.43 65.47
N SER A 317 -10.76 4.20 65.94
CA SER A 317 -10.28 2.95 65.32
C SER A 317 -9.46 2.94 64.01
N HIS A 318 -8.44 2.07 64.05
CA HIS A 318 -7.47 1.60 63.04
C HIS A 318 -7.94 1.24 61.61
N ARG A 319 -9.19 1.47 61.19
CA ARG A 319 -9.66 1.21 59.81
C ARG A 319 -9.57 2.41 58.87
N SER A 320 -9.31 3.61 59.39
CA SER A 320 -9.20 4.84 58.59
C SER A 320 -7.83 5.02 57.93
N LEU A 321 -6.76 4.52 58.56
CA LEU A 321 -5.39 4.72 58.08
C LEU A 321 -5.05 3.86 56.86
N THR A 322 -5.58 2.63 56.77
CA THR A 322 -5.35 1.76 55.62
C THR A 322 -6.06 2.27 54.37
N LEU A 323 -7.30 2.73 54.48
CA LEU A 323 -8.02 3.37 53.37
C LEU A 323 -7.30 4.63 52.88
N ALA A 324 -6.82 5.49 53.79
CA ALA A 324 -6.07 6.68 53.42
C ALA A 324 -4.75 6.34 52.69
N VAL A 325 -4.01 5.32 53.15
CA VAL A 325 -2.77 4.88 52.52
C VAL A 325 -3.01 4.26 51.13
N TRP A 326 -4.06 3.44 50.97
CA TRP A 326 -4.41 2.88 49.67
C TRP A 326 -4.95 3.93 48.69
N SER A 327 -5.69 4.93 49.16
CA SER A 327 -6.09 6.07 48.34
C SER A 327 -4.91 6.93 47.91
N LEU A 328 -3.90 7.12 48.77
CA LEU A 328 -2.68 7.83 48.41
C LEU A 328 -1.84 7.04 47.39
N ALA A 329 -1.73 5.72 47.57
CA ALA A 329 -1.02 4.85 46.63
C ALA A 329 -1.70 4.82 45.25
N ALA A 330 -3.05 4.76 45.22
CA ALA A 330 -3.81 4.86 43.98
C ALA A 330 -3.62 6.22 43.29
N LEU A 331 -3.58 7.31 44.06
CA LEU A 331 -3.29 8.64 43.54
C LEU A 331 -1.87 8.73 42.95
N VAL A 332 -0.88 8.16 43.62
CA VAL A 332 0.52 8.11 43.12
C VAL A 332 0.61 7.28 41.84
N VAL A 333 -0.10 6.16 41.74
CA VAL A 333 -0.13 5.35 40.50
C VAL A 333 -0.82 6.12 39.37
N VAL A 334 -1.94 6.79 39.63
CA VAL A 334 -2.64 7.60 38.63
C VAL A 334 -1.78 8.79 38.19
N VAL A 335 -1.10 9.47 39.12
CA VAL A 335 -0.19 10.58 38.79
C VAL A 335 1.02 10.08 38.00
N ASN A 336 1.62 8.93 38.35
CA ASN A 336 2.69 8.35 37.54
C ASN A 336 2.20 7.88 36.17
N PHE A 337 0.97 7.35 36.07
CA PHE A 337 0.36 7.01 34.78
C PHE A 337 0.08 8.25 33.95
N HIS A 338 -0.38 9.34 34.58
CA HIS A 338 -0.65 10.60 33.90
C HIS A 338 0.64 11.28 33.48
N LEU A 339 1.69 11.24 34.30
CA LEU A 339 3.03 11.72 33.96
C LEU A 339 3.66 10.87 32.85
N LEU A 340 3.46 9.54 32.82
CA LEU A 340 3.87 8.67 31.71
C LEU A 340 3.10 8.96 30.42
N ILE A 341 1.80 9.26 30.51
CA ILE A 341 0.98 9.65 29.36
C ILE A 341 1.43 11.02 28.85
N ILE A 342 1.68 11.98 29.74
CA ILE A 342 2.15 13.33 29.38
C ILE A 342 3.57 13.25 28.80
N HIS A 343 4.49 12.45 29.35
CA HIS A 343 5.82 12.28 28.77
C HIS A 343 5.78 11.61 27.39
N LYS A 344 4.87 10.65 27.19
CA LYS A 344 4.65 10.00 25.90
C LYS A 344 3.94 10.92 24.90
N GLU A 345 3.09 11.84 25.39
CA GLU A 345 2.49 12.91 24.60
C GLU A 345 3.52 13.99 24.24
N ASP A 346 4.46 14.35 25.11
CA ASP A 346 5.52 15.34 24.85
C ASP A 346 6.57 14.84 23.83
N GLU A 347 7.02 13.58 23.94
CA GLU A 347 7.89 12.96 22.92
C GLU A 347 7.16 12.81 21.57
N SER A 348 5.89 12.39 21.60
CA SER A 348 5.13 12.24 20.36
C SER A 348 4.73 13.58 19.75
N THR A 349 4.43 14.62 20.52
CA THR A 349 4.15 15.97 19.96
C THR A 349 5.41 16.63 19.41
N SER A 350 6.57 16.48 20.06
CA SER A 350 7.86 16.94 19.51
C SER A 350 8.15 16.28 18.15
N ILE A 351 8.05 14.95 18.06
CA ILE A 351 8.25 14.20 16.80
C ILE A 351 7.16 14.55 15.77
N HIS A 352 5.91 14.78 16.19
CA HIS A 352 4.82 15.17 15.29
C HIS A 352 4.98 16.60 14.78
N GLU A 353 5.48 17.54 15.58
CA GLU A 353 5.79 18.91 15.18
C GLU A 353 7.00 18.96 14.23
N ILE A 354 8.05 18.19 14.52
CA ILE A 354 9.19 17.99 13.60
C ILE A 354 8.70 17.37 12.30
N ASN A 355 7.98 16.25 12.32
CA ASN A 355 7.41 15.62 11.12
C ASN A 355 6.45 16.55 10.36
N ARG A 356 5.66 17.38 11.03
CA ARG A 356 4.75 18.34 10.39
C ARG A 356 5.50 19.53 9.79
N SER A 357 6.60 19.97 10.39
CA SER A 357 7.50 20.97 9.80
C SER A 357 8.27 20.42 8.60
N ILE A 358 8.72 19.16 8.67
CA ILE A 358 9.39 18.44 7.57
C ILE A 358 8.43 18.24 6.41
N VAL A 359 7.21 17.78 6.68
CA VAL A 359 6.15 17.66 5.66
C VAL A 359 5.83 19.03 5.07
N SER A 360 5.82 20.11 5.88
CA SER A 360 5.57 21.48 5.40
C SER A 360 6.72 22.08 4.57
N GLU A 361 7.99 21.77 4.85
CA GLU A 361 9.14 22.17 4.02
C GLU A 361 9.27 21.30 2.75
N LEU A 362 8.89 20.02 2.82
CA LEU A 362 8.84 19.09 1.67
C LEU A 362 7.59 19.26 0.79
N GLU A 363 6.55 19.96 1.27
CA GLU A 363 5.29 20.20 0.55
C GLU A 363 5.40 21.23 -0.58
N GLU A 364 6.48 22.02 -0.64
CA GLU A 364 6.78 22.85 -1.83
C GLU A 364 7.29 21.96 -2.98
N VAL A 365 6.36 21.19 -3.53
CA VAL A 365 6.59 20.28 -4.65
C VAL A 365 6.89 21.09 -5.92
N GLU A 366 8.14 21.02 -6.38
CA GLU A 366 8.55 21.71 -7.60
C GLU A 366 7.95 21.02 -8.84
N GLU A 367 7.06 21.73 -9.56
CA GLU A 367 6.62 21.32 -10.89
C GLU A 367 7.70 21.63 -11.93
N GLU A 368 8.39 20.59 -12.41
CA GLU A 368 9.39 20.74 -13.45
C GLU A 368 8.75 20.79 -14.85
N LYS A 369 8.59 22.02 -15.37
CA LYS A 369 8.06 22.28 -16.72
C LYS A 369 9.13 22.02 -17.77
N PHE A 370 9.05 20.86 -18.42
CA PHE A 370 9.91 20.51 -19.55
C PHE A 370 9.46 21.29 -20.80
N ARG A 371 10.31 22.19 -21.31
CA ARG A 371 10.17 22.76 -22.66
C ARG A 371 11.18 22.07 -23.57
N VAL A 372 10.76 20.99 -24.23
CA VAL A 372 11.54 20.44 -25.35
C VAL A 372 11.63 21.54 -26.41
N SER A 373 12.79 22.15 -26.55
CA SER A 373 13.03 23.11 -27.62
C SER A 373 13.01 22.34 -28.94
N PRO A 374 12.31 22.81 -29.99
CA PRO A 374 12.34 22.13 -31.27
C PRO A 374 13.78 22.03 -31.77
N PRO A 375 14.19 20.89 -32.36
CA PRO A 375 15.57 20.65 -32.70
C PRO A 375 16.08 21.77 -33.63
N ARG A 376 17.19 22.41 -33.25
CA ARG A 376 17.92 23.33 -34.15
C ARG A 376 18.48 22.50 -35.31
N SER A 377 17.72 22.38 -36.40
CA SER A 377 18.11 21.54 -37.52
C SER A 377 19.32 22.14 -38.27
N ARG A 378 20.46 21.46 -38.20
CA ARG A 378 21.38 21.34 -39.35
C ARG A 378 21.22 19.96 -39.98
N ARG A 379 20.02 19.62 -40.46
CA ARG A 379 19.80 18.41 -41.27
C ARG A 379 19.46 18.78 -42.71
N ASN A 380 20.20 18.18 -43.64
CA ASN A 380 20.13 18.45 -45.08
C ASN A 380 18.72 18.12 -45.64
N PRO A 381 17.99 19.09 -46.23
CA PRO A 381 16.57 18.94 -46.59
C PRO A 381 16.28 17.84 -47.63
N ARG A 382 17.29 17.32 -48.32
CA ARG A 382 17.14 16.21 -49.27
C ARG A 382 16.96 14.83 -48.62
N ALA A 383 17.42 14.63 -47.39
CA ALA A 383 17.31 13.33 -46.70
C ALA A 383 15.91 13.09 -46.09
N VAL A 384 15.22 14.17 -45.68
CA VAL A 384 13.91 14.12 -45.03
C VAL A 384 12.79 13.70 -45.99
N ARG A 385 12.95 13.91 -47.31
CA ARG A 385 11.94 13.49 -48.31
C ARG A 385 11.92 11.99 -48.60
N ARG A 386 12.94 11.21 -48.19
CA ARG A 386 13.04 9.76 -48.50
C ARG A 386 12.52 8.83 -47.39
N LYS A 387 12.34 9.31 -46.17
CA LYS A 387 11.72 8.58 -45.05
C LYS A 387 10.54 9.45 -44.60
N GLY A 388 9.30 8.98 -44.77
CA GLY A 388 8.09 9.74 -44.44
C GLY A 388 8.08 10.31 -43.01
N GLU A 389 7.11 11.18 -42.69
CA GLU A 389 6.98 11.85 -41.38
C GLU A 389 7.25 10.90 -40.20
N GLN A 390 8.45 10.97 -39.64
CA GLN A 390 8.79 10.28 -38.41
C GLN A 390 8.12 11.03 -37.25
N LYS A 391 7.41 10.30 -36.40
CA LYS A 391 6.93 10.86 -35.13
C LYS A 391 8.13 11.47 -34.37
N PRO A 392 7.94 12.62 -33.69
CA PRO A 392 8.99 13.14 -32.81
C PRO A 392 9.39 12.04 -31.82
N PRO A 393 10.70 11.84 -31.56
CA PRO A 393 11.18 10.86 -30.60
C PRO A 393 10.58 11.12 -29.22
N SER A 394 10.34 10.07 -28.44
CA SER A 394 9.88 10.25 -27.06
C SER A 394 11.01 10.79 -26.19
N VAL A 395 10.68 11.40 -25.04
CA VAL A 395 11.69 11.88 -24.08
C VAL A 395 12.58 10.73 -23.57
N VAL A 396 12.04 9.50 -23.50
CA VAL A 396 12.81 8.31 -23.15
C VAL A 396 13.79 7.93 -24.27
N ASP A 397 13.38 8.05 -25.53
CA ASP A 397 14.30 7.83 -26.66
C ASP A 397 15.42 8.88 -26.68
N GLU A 398 15.09 10.15 -26.36
CA GLU A 398 16.07 11.23 -26.23
C GLU A 398 16.99 11.07 -25.02
N PHE A 399 16.52 10.45 -23.93
CA PHE A 399 17.34 10.10 -22.76
C PHE A 399 18.35 8.99 -23.10
N LEU A 400 17.97 8.02 -23.93
CA LEU A 400 18.84 6.91 -24.35
C LEU A 400 19.79 7.29 -25.49
N ASP A 401 19.55 8.40 -26.20
CA ASP A 401 20.38 8.89 -27.31
C ASP A 401 21.37 9.96 -26.84
N GLU A 402 22.64 9.60 -26.71
CA GLU A 402 23.74 10.53 -26.38
C GLU A 402 23.85 11.73 -27.31
N SER A 403 23.45 11.58 -28.57
CA SER A 403 23.54 12.68 -29.54
C SER A 403 22.41 13.71 -29.37
N SER A 404 21.47 13.45 -28.47
CA SER A 404 20.37 14.35 -28.13
C SER A 404 20.88 15.55 -27.34
N ALA A 405 20.44 16.74 -27.74
CA ALA A 405 20.71 17.97 -26.99
C ALA A 405 20.06 18.00 -25.59
N VAL A 406 19.18 17.03 -25.29
CA VAL A 406 18.52 16.88 -23.99
C VAL A 406 19.28 15.90 -23.09
N HIS A 407 20.19 15.09 -23.62
CA HIS A 407 20.99 14.13 -22.85
C HIS A 407 21.82 14.83 -21.75
N ASP A 408 22.48 15.94 -22.10
CA ASP A 408 23.28 16.76 -21.18
C ASP A 408 22.47 17.35 -20.01
N MET A 409 21.14 17.48 -20.16
CA MET A 409 20.26 17.92 -19.08
C MET A 409 20.10 16.84 -17.99
N PHE A 410 20.14 15.56 -18.38
CA PHE A 410 20.03 14.44 -17.46
C PHE A 410 21.37 14.05 -16.83
N PHE A 411 22.47 14.31 -17.57
CA PHE A 411 23.85 14.05 -17.18
C PHE A 411 24.67 15.36 -17.23
N PRO A 412 24.48 16.27 -16.26
CA PRO A 412 25.22 17.52 -16.21
C PRO A 412 26.74 17.30 -16.11
N GLU A 413 27.51 18.22 -16.69
CA GLU A 413 28.98 18.18 -16.72
C GLU A 413 29.62 18.16 -15.32
N ARG A 414 30.86 17.64 -15.25
CA ARG A 414 31.65 17.51 -14.00
C ARG A 414 31.94 18.84 -13.29
N ASN A 415 31.85 19.97 -13.96
CA ASN A 415 31.99 21.30 -13.32
C ASN A 415 30.83 21.60 -12.35
N MET A 416 29.70 20.88 -12.46
CA MET A 416 28.57 20.92 -11.53
C MET A 416 28.60 19.78 -10.50
N ALA A 417 29.73 19.07 -10.36
CA ALA A 417 29.90 18.04 -9.36
C ALA A 417 29.74 18.61 -7.95
N ILE A 418 29.16 17.79 -7.07
CA ILE A 418 29.02 18.08 -5.65
C ILE A 418 30.33 17.69 -4.99
N ASP A 419 31.09 18.69 -4.56
CA ASP A 419 32.27 18.52 -3.72
C ASP A 419 31.89 18.77 -2.25
N PRO A 420 31.87 17.73 -1.39
CA PRO A 420 31.49 17.88 0.00
C PRO A 420 32.53 18.64 0.86
N ILE A 421 33.77 18.81 0.39
CA ILE A 421 34.86 19.47 1.13
C ILE A 421 35.02 20.93 0.71
N ASN A 422 34.87 21.24 -0.58
CA ASN A 422 35.12 22.58 -1.13
C ASN A 422 33.84 23.42 -1.36
N GLY A 423 32.66 22.88 -1.08
CA GLY A 423 31.39 23.62 -1.08
C GLY A 423 31.32 24.60 0.10
N GLY A 424 31.56 25.89 -0.16
CA GLY A 424 31.89 26.89 0.86
C GLY A 424 30.91 27.08 2.02
N ASN A 425 31.48 27.53 3.15
CA ASN A 425 31.01 28.24 4.36
C ASN A 425 29.52 28.37 4.79
N ASP A 426 28.54 27.78 4.12
CA ASP A 426 27.19 27.65 4.67
C ASP A 426 27.06 26.29 5.36
N SER A 427 26.64 26.31 6.61
CA SER A 427 26.48 25.17 7.51
C SER A 427 25.34 24.20 7.11
N MET A 428 24.99 24.10 5.82
CA MET A 428 23.84 23.34 5.31
C MET A 428 24.18 22.50 4.07
N TYR A 429 24.12 21.17 4.22
CA TYR A 429 24.39 20.20 3.16
C TYR A 429 23.12 19.83 2.38
N PHE A 430 23.14 19.93 1.04
CA PHE A 430 21.99 19.64 0.16
C PHE A 430 22.30 18.52 -0.84
N TYR A 431 21.46 17.50 -0.93
CA TYR A 431 21.44 16.50 -2.00
C TYR A 431 20.95 17.11 -3.30
N TYR A 432 21.65 16.84 -4.41
CA TYR A 432 21.24 17.22 -5.76
C TYR A 432 21.09 15.96 -6.64
N PRO A 433 19.87 15.42 -6.76
CA PRO A 433 19.64 14.17 -7.52
C PRO A 433 20.11 14.28 -8.97
N GLY A 434 20.86 13.28 -9.44
CA GLY A 434 21.35 13.20 -10.82
C GLY A 434 22.67 13.93 -11.11
N ARG A 435 23.31 14.57 -10.12
CA ARG A 435 24.64 15.16 -10.27
C ARG A 435 25.75 14.19 -9.86
N VAL A 436 26.98 14.46 -10.32
CA VAL A 436 28.18 13.76 -9.85
C VAL A 436 28.39 14.07 -8.38
N TRP A 437 28.60 13.04 -7.57
CA TRP A 437 28.91 13.16 -6.15
C TRP A 437 30.34 12.69 -5.90
N LEU A 438 31.17 13.58 -5.35
CA LEU A 438 32.57 13.30 -5.06
C LEU A 438 32.75 12.76 -3.64
N ASP A 439 33.73 11.87 -3.47
CA ASP A 439 34.22 11.41 -2.18
C ASP A 439 35.15 12.47 -1.54
N THR A 440 35.61 12.18 -0.32
CA THR A 440 36.54 13.07 0.40
C THR A 440 37.90 13.25 -0.27
N ASP A 441 38.23 12.42 -1.26
CA ASP A 441 39.48 12.52 -2.02
C ASP A 441 39.27 13.28 -3.34
N GLY A 442 38.06 13.81 -3.58
CA GLY A 442 37.68 14.55 -4.78
C GLY A 442 37.38 13.66 -5.99
N ASN A 443 37.23 12.34 -5.80
CA ASN A 443 36.94 11.40 -6.87
C ASN A 443 35.44 11.07 -6.93
N PRO A 444 34.86 10.82 -8.12
CA PRO A 444 33.48 10.38 -8.23
C PRO A 444 33.22 9.07 -7.47
N ILE A 445 32.17 9.05 -6.66
CA ILE A 445 31.74 7.86 -5.91
C ILE A 445 31.28 6.76 -6.88
N GLN A 446 31.76 5.53 -6.67
CA GLN A 446 31.46 4.35 -7.49
C GLN A 446 30.87 3.24 -6.62
N ALA A 447 29.56 3.33 -6.36
CA ALA A 447 28.78 2.45 -5.49
C ALA A 447 27.37 2.18 -6.06
N HIS A 448 27.32 1.81 -7.35
CA HIS A 448 26.06 1.56 -8.07
C HIS A 448 25.40 0.25 -7.66
N GLY A 449 24.08 0.14 -7.87
CA GLY A 449 23.27 -0.99 -7.40
C GLY A 449 23.33 -1.16 -5.88
N GLY A 450 23.84 -0.15 -5.16
CA GLY A 450 24.39 -0.31 -3.83
C GLY A 450 23.37 -0.41 -2.72
N GLY A 451 23.86 -0.65 -1.50
CA GLY A 451 23.08 -0.59 -0.27
C GLY A 451 23.92 -0.03 0.87
N VAL A 452 23.24 0.50 1.87
CA VAL A 452 23.87 1.11 3.04
C VAL A 452 23.63 0.23 4.26
N LEU A 453 24.70 -0.14 4.94
CA LEU A 453 24.69 -0.77 6.25
C LEU A 453 25.01 0.30 7.30
N TYR A 454 24.14 0.44 8.30
CA TYR A 454 24.50 1.17 9.51
C TYR A 454 25.11 0.19 10.52
N ASP A 455 26.33 0.45 10.97
CA ASP A 455 26.97 -0.32 12.03
C ASP A 455 26.86 0.43 13.36
N GLU A 456 26.03 -0.12 14.25
CA GLU A 456 25.78 0.46 15.58
C GLU A 456 27.04 0.51 16.45
N LYS A 457 28.02 -0.37 16.23
CA LYS A 457 29.25 -0.41 17.04
C LYS A 457 30.17 0.78 16.75
N THR A 458 30.20 1.21 15.50
CA THR A 458 31.07 2.29 15.02
C THR A 458 30.31 3.58 14.77
N GLU A 459 28.98 3.57 14.92
CA GLU A 459 28.07 4.68 14.61
C GLU A 459 28.35 5.24 13.20
N THR A 460 28.58 4.34 12.25
CA THR A 460 29.05 4.68 10.90
C THR A 460 28.20 3.97 9.86
N TYR A 461 27.86 4.70 8.79
CA TYR A 461 27.21 4.18 7.60
C TYR A 461 28.25 3.70 6.60
N PHE A 462 28.07 2.49 6.08
CA PHE A 462 28.90 1.90 5.05
C PHE A 462 28.07 1.69 3.78
N TRP A 463 28.43 2.38 2.71
CA TRP A 463 27.79 2.27 1.42
C TRP A 463 28.60 1.35 0.52
N TYR A 464 28.02 0.19 0.22
CA TYR A 464 28.59 -0.82 -0.67
C TYR A 464 27.92 -0.74 -2.03
N GLY A 465 28.70 -0.86 -3.10
CA GLY A 465 28.15 -0.90 -4.44
C GLY A 465 29.16 -1.34 -5.49
N GLU A 466 28.64 -1.57 -6.68
CA GLU A 466 29.41 -1.94 -7.86
C GLU A 466 30.35 -0.82 -8.27
N ASN A 467 31.61 -1.19 -8.48
CA ASN A 467 32.57 -0.28 -9.06
C ASN A 467 32.54 -0.39 -10.59
N LYS A 468 32.05 0.67 -11.26
CA LYS A 468 32.00 0.79 -12.72
C LYS A 468 33.11 1.69 -13.28
N ASP A 469 34.20 1.88 -12.54
CA ASP A 469 35.35 2.70 -12.94
C ASP A 469 36.21 2.01 -14.01
N GLY A 470 35.63 1.84 -15.20
CA GLY A 470 36.27 1.19 -16.33
C GLY A 470 35.61 1.56 -17.65
N LYS A 471 36.20 1.06 -18.75
CA LYS A 471 35.68 1.34 -20.09
C LYS A 471 34.42 0.52 -20.34
N THR A 472 33.35 1.20 -20.77
CA THR A 472 32.12 0.55 -21.20
C THR A 472 32.29 -0.04 -22.61
N TYR A 473 31.88 -1.30 -22.79
CA TYR A 473 31.92 -1.98 -24.08
C TYR A 473 30.82 -3.04 -24.18
N LYS A 474 30.52 -3.47 -25.41
CA LYS A 474 29.68 -4.64 -25.67
C LYS A 474 30.54 -5.86 -25.93
N ALA A 475 30.30 -6.95 -25.21
CA ALA A 475 31.01 -8.22 -25.45
C ALA A 475 30.72 -8.81 -26.85
N HIS A 476 29.55 -8.50 -27.40
CA HIS A 476 29.08 -8.94 -28.71
C HIS A 476 28.00 -7.96 -29.22
N SER A 477 27.72 -7.93 -30.52
CA SER A 477 26.88 -6.90 -31.16
C SER A 477 25.44 -6.80 -30.64
N LYS A 478 24.93 -7.86 -30.01
CA LYS A 478 23.59 -7.91 -29.40
C LYS A 478 23.61 -7.92 -27.86
N GLY A 479 24.79 -7.76 -27.25
CA GLY A 479 24.94 -7.79 -25.80
C GLY A 479 24.59 -6.49 -25.09
N ALA A 480 24.34 -6.62 -23.79
CA ALA A 480 24.31 -5.49 -22.89
C ALA A 480 25.66 -4.77 -22.84
N ASP A 481 25.61 -3.46 -22.65
CA ASP A 481 26.78 -2.66 -22.32
C ASP A 481 27.25 -3.00 -20.92
N ARG A 482 28.58 -3.12 -20.76
CA ARG A 482 29.18 -3.55 -19.50
C ARG A 482 30.57 -2.97 -19.28
N VAL A 483 31.02 -3.08 -18.03
CA VAL A 483 32.39 -2.81 -17.60
C VAL A 483 32.97 -4.09 -17.03
N ASP A 484 34.27 -4.32 -17.23
CA ASP A 484 34.97 -5.44 -16.60
C ASP A 484 34.82 -5.35 -15.06
N ILE A 485 34.63 -6.48 -14.37
CA ILE A 485 34.50 -6.49 -12.90
C ILE A 485 35.78 -5.92 -12.27
N VAL A 486 35.66 -4.73 -11.69
CA VAL A 486 36.66 -4.16 -10.77
C VAL A 486 36.47 -4.75 -9.37
N GLY A 487 35.22 -4.82 -8.92
CA GLY A 487 34.83 -5.35 -7.62
C GLY A 487 33.71 -4.53 -6.97
N VAL A 488 33.58 -4.69 -5.65
CA VAL A 488 32.66 -3.92 -4.79
C VAL A 488 33.46 -2.87 -4.04
N SER A 489 33.10 -1.60 -4.21
CA SER A 489 33.65 -0.49 -3.42
C SER A 489 32.88 -0.34 -2.10
N CYS A 490 33.56 0.18 -1.08
CA CYS A 490 32.92 0.62 0.16
C CYS A 490 33.28 2.08 0.43
N TYR A 491 32.29 2.85 0.85
CA TYR A 491 32.46 4.21 1.35
C TYR A 491 31.90 4.31 2.77
N SER A 492 32.57 5.03 3.65
CA SER A 492 32.12 5.25 5.02
C SER A 492 31.68 6.70 5.24
N SER A 493 30.65 6.90 6.04
CA SER A 493 30.14 8.23 6.38
C SER A 493 29.49 8.22 7.75
N LYS A 494 29.65 9.32 8.50
CA LYS A 494 28.90 9.57 9.74
C LYS A 494 27.66 10.42 9.52
N ASP A 495 27.56 11.08 8.37
CA ASP A 495 26.60 12.14 8.10
C ASP A 495 25.71 11.92 6.88
N LEU A 496 25.88 10.79 6.19
CA LEU A 496 25.23 10.45 4.93
C LEU A 496 25.52 11.48 3.81
N TRP A 497 26.54 12.32 3.99
CA TRP A 497 26.89 13.41 3.09
C TRP A 497 28.37 13.34 2.65
N THR A 498 29.28 13.35 3.62
CA THR A 498 30.71 13.19 3.40
C THR A 498 31.05 11.70 3.39
N TRP A 499 31.43 11.19 2.22
CA TRP A 499 31.75 9.79 2.02
C TRP A 499 33.25 9.61 1.84
N ARG A 500 33.89 8.94 2.79
CA ARG A 500 35.29 8.55 2.74
C ARG A 500 35.43 7.25 1.97
N ASN A 501 36.37 7.20 1.04
CA ASN A 501 36.65 6.00 0.26
C ASN A 501 37.43 4.96 1.08
N GLU A 502 36.82 3.80 1.36
CA GLU A 502 37.48 2.67 2.04
C GLU A 502 38.12 1.68 1.05
N GLY A 503 37.99 1.96 -0.25
CA GLY A 503 38.55 1.16 -1.34
C GLY A 503 37.65 0.01 -1.79
N VAL A 504 38.24 -0.86 -2.61
CA VAL A 504 37.57 -2.07 -3.14
C VAL A 504 37.67 -3.20 -2.11
N VAL A 505 36.55 -3.50 -1.46
CA VAL A 505 36.44 -4.44 -0.34
C VAL A 505 36.26 -5.89 -0.80
N LEU A 506 35.71 -6.10 -2.00
CA LEU A 506 35.70 -7.39 -2.69
C LEU A 506 36.24 -7.20 -4.10
N ARG A 507 37.42 -7.77 -4.40
CA ARG A 507 38.10 -7.57 -5.69
C ARG A 507 37.66 -8.58 -6.74
N GLY A 508 37.56 -8.13 -7.99
CA GLY A 508 37.43 -9.02 -9.14
C GLY A 508 38.70 -9.84 -9.39
N GLU A 509 38.52 -11.05 -9.94
CA GLU A 509 39.60 -11.95 -10.34
C GLU A 509 40.05 -11.64 -11.78
N LYS A 510 41.36 -11.59 -12.02
CA LYS A 510 41.91 -11.15 -13.32
C LYS A 510 42.47 -12.30 -14.16
N LYS A 511 42.87 -13.40 -13.53
CA LYS A 511 43.65 -14.46 -14.17
C LYS A 511 42.83 -15.72 -14.38
N ASN A 512 42.07 -16.13 -13.37
CA ASN A 512 41.32 -17.38 -13.45
C ASN A 512 39.98 -17.17 -14.16
N VAL A 513 39.88 -17.60 -15.42
CA VAL A 513 38.70 -17.44 -16.28
C VAL A 513 37.48 -18.22 -15.77
N THR A 514 37.70 -19.32 -15.03
CA THR A 514 36.60 -20.12 -14.47
C THR A 514 36.07 -19.56 -13.15
N HIS A 515 36.72 -18.53 -12.59
CA HIS A 515 36.28 -17.91 -11.36
C HIS A 515 35.04 -17.05 -11.62
N ASP A 516 34.06 -17.13 -10.73
CA ASP A 516 32.79 -16.40 -10.85
C ASP A 516 33.00 -14.88 -10.95
N LEU A 517 33.91 -14.35 -10.14
CA LEU A 517 34.30 -12.94 -10.14
C LEU A 517 35.34 -12.58 -11.21
N HIS A 518 35.58 -13.43 -12.22
CA HIS A 518 36.50 -13.10 -13.29
C HIS A 518 36.06 -11.81 -13.99
N LYS A 519 37.00 -10.94 -14.34
CA LYS A 519 36.75 -9.61 -14.93
C LYS A 519 35.75 -9.58 -16.10
N SER A 520 35.60 -10.70 -16.84
CA SER A 520 34.67 -10.79 -17.97
C SER A 520 33.22 -11.09 -17.57
N ASN A 521 32.96 -11.49 -16.34
CA ASN A 521 31.62 -11.84 -15.85
C ASN A 521 30.88 -10.59 -15.37
N VAL A 522 29.74 -10.77 -14.72
CA VAL A 522 28.90 -9.69 -14.19
C VAL A 522 28.74 -9.86 -12.67
N LEU A 523 28.93 -8.76 -11.94
CA LEU A 523 28.65 -8.64 -10.51
C LEU A 523 27.73 -7.44 -10.33
N GLU A 524 26.55 -7.67 -9.78
CA GLU A 524 25.51 -6.65 -9.63
C GLU A 524 24.90 -6.63 -8.22
N ARG A 525 24.41 -5.46 -7.81
CA ARG A 525 23.64 -5.18 -6.60
C ARG A 525 24.14 -5.81 -5.30
N PRO A 526 25.41 -5.59 -4.91
CA PRO A 526 25.91 -6.09 -3.63
C PRO A 526 25.14 -5.46 -2.46
N LYS A 527 24.79 -6.27 -1.47
CA LYS A 527 24.21 -5.86 -0.20
C LYS A 527 24.92 -6.57 0.95
N VAL A 528 25.15 -5.86 2.04
CA VAL A 528 25.87 -6.39 3.21
C VAL A 528 24.97 -6.30 4.44
N ILE A 529 24.92 -7.39 5.22
CA ILE A 529 24.28 -7.44 6.54
C ILE A 529 25.26 -8.00 7.57
N TYR A 530 25.13 -7.54 8.82
CA TYR A 530 25.88 -8.07 9.94
C TYR A 530 25.10 -9.19 10.65
N ASN A 531 25.78 -10.32 10.90
CA ASN A 531 25.25 -11.45 11.64
C ASN A 531 25.71 -11.40 13.11
N ASP A 532 24.77 -11.18 14.03
CA ASP A 532 25.06 -11.05 15.46
C ASP A 532 25.57 -12.35 16.10
N ARG A 533 25.22 -13.51 15.53
CA ARG A 533 25.61 -14.82 16.07
C ARG A 533 27.02 -15.21 15.68
N THR A 534 27.38 -14.99 14.43
CA THR A 534 28.72 -15.37 13.92
C THR A 534 29.74 -14.24 14.07
N GLY A 535 29.26 -13.01 14.27
CA GLY A 535 30.10 -11.82 14.34
C GLY A 535 30.70 -11.41 12.99
N LYS A 536 30.11 -11.88 11.88
CA LYS A 536 30.62 -11.66 10.52
C LYS A 536 29.72 -10.71 9.73
N TYR A 537 30.33 -9.98 8.81
CA TYR A 537 29.65 -9.26 7.74
C TYR A 537 29.45 -10.20 6.56
N VAL A 538 28.21 -10.34 6.10
CA VAL A 538 27.87 -11.23 4.98
C VAL A 538 27.37 -10.38 3.83
N MET A 539 28.05 -10.51 2.69
CA MET A 539 27.72 -9.85 1.44
C MET A 539 27.03 -10.85 0.51
N TRP A 540 25.87 -10.44 -0.01
CA TRP A 540 25.16 -11.12 -1.08
C TRP A 540 25.16 -10.22 -2.32
N MET A 541 25.32 -10.81 -3.49
CA MET A 541 25.37 -10.10 -4.77
C MET A 541 24.84 -10.98 -5.90
N HIS A 542 24.34 -10.38 -6.97
CA HIS A 542 24.01 -11.10 -8.19
C HIS A 542 25.30 -11.35 -8.99
N ILE A 543 25.48 -12.60 -9.38
CA ILE A 543 26.58 -13.09 -10.22
C ILE A 543 26.01 -13.63 -11.51
N ASP A 544 26.49 -13.10 -12.63
CA ASP A 544 26.13 -13.56 -13.95
C ASP A 544 27.35 -13.79 -14.86
N ASP A 545 27.13 -14.51 -15.95
CA ASP A 545 28.15 -14.68 -16.98
C ASP A 545 28.05 -13.57 -18.05
N THR A 546 28.90 -13.64 -19.07
CA THR A 546 28.94 -12.62 -20.13
C THR A 546 27.63 -12.47 -20.90
N ASN A 547 26.78 -13.51 -20.88
CA ASN A 547 25.57 -13.63 -21.68
C ASN A 547 24.29 -13.54 -20.83
N TYR A 548 24.41 -13.23 -19.53
CA TYR A 548 23.30 -13.18 -18.57
C TYR A 548 22.51 -14.51 -18.45
N THR A 549 23.20 -15.64 -18.62
CA THR A 549 22.59 -16.98 -18.59
C THR A 549 22.76 -17.70 -17.26
N LYS A 550 23.69 -17.25 -16.41
CA LYS A 550 24.01 -17.93 -15.16
C LYS A 550 22.99 -17.59 -14.05
N ALA A 551 22.59 -16.32 -13.97
CA ALA A 551 21.54 -15.81 -13.07
C ALA A 551 21.62 -16.41 -11.65
N SER A 552 22.73 -16.19 -10.96
CA SER A 552 23.03 -16.79 -9.64
C SER A 552 23.29 -15.73 -8.59
N VAL A 553 23.22 -16.10 -7.31
CA VAL A 553 23.69 -15.24 -6.21
C VAL A 553 25.05 -15.71 -5.72
N GLY A 554 25.93 -14.76 -5.40
CA GLY A 554 27.23 -14.97 -4.79
C GLY A 554 27.23 -14.56 -3.33
N VAL A 555 27.99 -15.28 -2.51
CA VAL A 555 28.15 -15.02 -1.07
C VAL A 555 29.61 -14.74 -0.74
N ALA A 556 29.86 -13.68 0.02
CA ALA A 556 31.18 -13.36 0.56
C ALA A 556 31.08 -12.95 2.03
N ILE A 557 32.14 -13.17 2.80
CA ILE A 557 32.17 -12.88 4.25
C ILE A 557 33.37 -12.03 4.64
N SER A 558 33.24 -11.23 5.69
CA SER A 558 34.35 -10.51 6.30
C SER A 558 34.20 -10.38 7.82
N ASP A 559 35.32 -10.13 8.48
CA ASP A 559 35.41 -9.81 9.90
C ASP A 559 35.26 -8.31 10.15
N SER A 560 35.42 -7.49 9.10
CA SER A 560 35.36 -6.03 9.14
C SER A 560 34.33 -5.51 8.14
N PRO A 561 33.60 -4.41 8.44
CA PRO A 561 32.72 -3.78 7.46
C PRO A 561 33.51 -3.25 6.25
N THR A 562 34.77 -2.85 6.43
CA THR A 562 35.62 -2.36 5.35
C THR A 562 36.38 -3.47 4.61
N GLY A 563 36.04 -4.74 4.87
CA GLY A 563 36.71 -5.86 4.24
C GLY A 563 38.15 -6.11 4.73
N PRO A 564 38.94 -6.89 3.98
CA PRO A 564 38.57 -7.53 2.72
C PRO A 564 37.50 -8.61 2.92
N PHE A 565 36.62 -8.76 1.93
CA PHE A 565 35.64 -9.85 1.87
C PHE A 565 36.24 -11.06 1.17
N SER A 566 36.06 -12.23 1.77
CA SER A 566 36.42 -13.52 1.20
C SER A 566 35.22 -14.09 0.46
N TYR A 567 35.34 -14.24 -0.85
CA TYR A 567 34.32 -14.88 -1.68
C TYR A 567 34.24 -16.38 -1.36
N LEU A 568 33.03 -16.89 -1.18
CA LEU A 568 32.80 -18.30 -0.85
C LEU A 568 32.41 -19.09 -2.10
N TYR A 569 31.25 -18.77 -2.67
CA TYR A 569 30.68 -19.48 -3.82
C TYR A 569 29.53 -18.68 -4.44
N SER A 570 29.04 -19.15 -5.59
CA SER A 570 27.76 -18.74 -6.16
C SER A 570 26.84 -19.93 -6.38
N LYS A 571 25.52 -19.71 -6.34
CA LYS A 571 24.51 -20.71 -6.69
C LYS A 571 23.18 -20.09 -7.08
N GLN A 572 22.33 -20.88 -7.72
CA GLN A 572 20.92 -20.57 -7.92
C GLN A 572 20.13 -20.94 -6.65
N PRO A 573 19.53 -19.97 -5.93
CA PRO A 573 18.81 -20.26 -4.71
C PRO A 573 17.51 -21.02 -5.05
N HIS A 574 17.23 -22.11 -4.32
CA HIS A 574 16.06 -22.98 -4.54
C HIS A 574 15.96 -23.56 -5.96
N ASP A 575 17.09 -23.79 -6.63
CA ASP A 575 17.16 -24.24 -8.02
C ASP A 575 16.43 -23.32 -9.01
N CYS A 576 16.28 -22.04 -8.65
CA CYS A 576 15.61 -21.01 -9.43
C CYS A 576 16.62 -19.93 -9.85
N GLU A 577 16.41 -19.34 -11.02
CA GLU A 577 17.19 -18.19 -11.47
C GLU A 577 17.09 -17.04 -10.46
N SER A 578 18.19 -16.31 -10.26
CA SER A 578 18.24 -15.15 -9.39
C SER A 578 18.97 -13.99 -10.07
N ARG A 579 18.22 -12.91 -10.31
CA ARG A 579 18.72 -11.63 -10.79
C ARG A 579 18.25 -10.53 -9.85
N ASP A 580 18.77 -9.33 -10.03
CA ASP A 580 18.22 -8.10 -9.45
C ASP A 580 17.76 -8.26 -7.99
N MET A 581 18.73 -8.50 -7.10
CA MET A 581 18.47 -8.96 -5.74
C MET A 581 18.60 -7.87 -4.67
N THR A 582 18.00 -8.14 -3.50
CA THR A 582 18.23 -7.43 -2.25
C THR A 582 18.18 -8.40 -1.06
N ILE A 583 18.68 -7.97 0.09
CA ILE A 583 18.55 -8.68 1.36
C ILE A 583 17.89 -7.80 2.40
N PHE A 584 17.14 -8.41 3.30
CA PHE A 584 16.50 -7.71 4.40
C PHE A 584 16.68 -8.49 5.70
N LYS A 585 17.21 -7.83 6.73
CA LYS A 585 17.29 -8.36 8.10
C LYS A 585 16.13 -7.77 8.91
N ASP A 586 15.27 -8.64 9.42
CA ASP A 586 14.12 -8.28 10.22
C ASP A 586 14.50 -8.12 11.70
N ASP A 587 13.68 -7.42 12.49
CA ASP A 587 13.97 -7.05 13.88
C ASP A 587 14.16 -8.27 14.80
N ASN A 588 13.67 -9.43 14.39
CA ASN A 588 13.82 -10.71 15.08
C ASN A 588 15.19 -11.39 14.83
N GLY A 589 16.07 -10.76 14.05
CA GLY A 589 17.38 -11.30 13.67
C GLY A 589 17.31 -12.36 12.56
N LYS A 590 16.17 -12.56 11.90
CA LYS A 590 16.09 -13.38 10.68
C LYS A 590 16.36 -12.53 9.47
N ALA A 591 17.07 -13.08 8.50
CA ALA A 591 17.34 -12.42 7.24
C ALA A 591 16.66 -13.15 6.08
N TYR A 592 16.36 -12.40 5.02
CA TYR A 592 15.63 -12.85 3.85
C TYR A 592 16.35 -12.35 2.59
N LEU A 593 16.42 -13.21 1.58
CA LEU A 593 16.89 -12.90 0.24
C LEU A 593 15.67 -12.70 -0.67
N ILE A 594 15.64 -11.59 -1.39
CA ILE A 594 14.60 -11.27 -2.37
C ILE A 594 15.28 -11.12 -3.72
N TYR A 595 14.79 -11.82 -4.74
CA TYR A 595 15.42 -11.83 -6.07
C TYR A 595 14.38 -11.99 -7.18
N SER A 596 14.69 -11.49 -8.37
CA SER A 596 13.90 -11.70 -9.58
C SER A 596 14.22 -13.05 -10.20
N SER A 597 13.20 -13.77 -10.66
CA SER A 597 13.30 -15.14 -11.16
C SER A 597 12.39 -15.37 -12.36
N GLU A 598 12.51 -16.54 -13.00
CA GLU A 598 11.74 -16.96 -14.18
C GLU A 598 11.76 -15.89 -15.28
N ASP A 599 12.95 -15.57 -15.82
CA ASP A 599 13.14 -14.51 -16.84
C ASP A 599 12.56 -13.15 -16.41
N ASN A 600 12.82 -12.78 -15.16
CA ASN A 600 12.33 -11.59 -14.47
C ASN A 600 10.79 -11.42 -14.51
N SER A 601 10.03 -12.52 -14.67
CA SER A 601 8.57 -12.46 -14.68
C SER A 601 7.96 -12.30 -13.30
N GLU A 602 8.71 -12.68 -12.25
CA GLU A 602 8.26 -12.69 -10.85
C GLU A 602 9.40 -12.50 -9.85
N LEU A 603 9.06 -12.26 -8.58
CA LEU A 603 10.01 -12.17 -7.48
C LEU A 603 9.88 -13.37 -6.55
N HIS A 604 10.98 -13.84 -5.99
CA HIS A 604 11.00 -14.86 -4.94
C HIS A 604 11.54 -14.25 -3.65
N ILE A 605 11.00 -14.70 -2.51
CA ILE A 605 11.56 -14.41 -1.20
C ILE A 605 11.89 -15.71 -0.47
N GLY A 606 13.15 -15.86 -0.06
CA GLY A 606 13.65 -17.01 0.68
C GLY A 606 14.24 -16.58 2.01
N GLN A 607 13.89 -17.29 3.09
CA GLN A 607 14.51 -17.06 4.39
C GLN A 607 15.96 -17.61 4.38
N LEU A 608 16.92 -16.82 4.87
CA LEU A 608 18.30 -17.25 5.04
C LEU A 608 18.47 -18.20 6.24
N THR A 609 19.51 -19.03 6.20
CA THR A 609 19.99 -19.84 7.32
C THR A 609 20.49 -18.96 8.47
N ASP A 610 20.62 -19.52 9.67
CA ASP A 610 21.00 -18.75 10.87
C ASP A 610 22.41 -18.11 10.79
N ASP A 611 23.29 -18.64 9.94
CA ASP A 611 24.62 -18.07 9.63
C ASP A 611 24.59 -17.04 8.48
N TYR A 612 23.44 -16.86 7.84
CA TYR A 612 23.19 -16.03 6.64
C TYR A 612 24.01 -16.42 5.41
N LEU A 613 24.62 -17.60 5.41
CA LEU A 613 25.48 -18.05 4.31
C LEU A 613 24.72 -18.84 3.25
N ASP A 614 23.48 -19.22 3.51
CA ASP A 614 22.62 -19.97 2.60
C ASP A 614 21.13 -19.61 2.77
N VAL A 615 20.28 -20.04 1.83
CA VAL A 615 18.82 -20.02 1.89
C VAL A 615 18.27 -21.32 2.49
N THR A 616 17.15 -21.23 3.17
CA THR A 616 16.36 -22.37 3.67
C THR A 616 15.29 -22.78 2.64
N ASP A 617 14.69 -23.97 2.79
CA ASP A 617 13.57 -24.41 1.92
C ASP A 617 12.30 -23.55 2.02
N ASN A 618 12.26 -22.58 2.94
CA ASN A 618 11.12 -21.68 3.13
C ASN A 618 11.16 -20.52 2.13
N MET A 619 10.65 -20.80 0.92
CA MET A 619 10.55 -19.84 -0.18
C MET A 619 9.09 -19.52 -0.56
N ARG A 620 8.84 -18.28 -0.97
CA ARG A 620 7.55 -17.83 -1.54
C ARG A 620 7.76 -17.07 -2.83
N ARG A 621 6.91 -17.36 -3.82
CA ARG A 621 6.79 -16.61 -5.07
C ARG A 621 5.85 -15.42 -4.86
N LEU A 622 6.26 -14.26 -5.35
CA LEU A 622 5.62 -12.96 -5.20
C LEU A 622 5.45 -12.32 -6.59
N LEU A 623 4.41 -11.49 -6.75
CA LEU A 623 4.18 -10.69 -7.97
C LEU A 623 4.26 -11.51 -9.28
N ILE A 624 3.65 -12.70 -9.27
CA ILE A 624 3.71 -13.67 -10.37
C ILE A 624 3.22 -13.04 -11.68
N ALA A 625 4.02 -13.15 -12.74
CA ALA A 625 3.76 -12.62 -14.08
C ALA A 625 3.52 -11.09 -14.14
N GLN A 626 4.04 -10.34 -13.18
CA GLN A 626 3.97 -8.87 -13.18
C GLN A 626 5.21 -8.21 -13.79
N HIS A 627 6.26 -8.96 -14.10
CA HIS A 627 7.52 -8.48 -14.69
C HIS A 627 8.11 -7.31 -13.89
N ARG A 628 8.46 -7.58 -12.63
CA ARG A 628 9.03 -6.62 -11.67
C ARG A 628 10.43 -7.06 -11.22
N GLU A 629 11.31 -6.09 -11.03
CA GLU A 629 12.71 -6.27 -10.64
C GLU A 629 13.16 -5.16 -9.66
N ALA A 630 14.46 -5.10 -9.35
CA ALA A 630 15.06 -4.11 -8.47
C ALA A 630 14.33 -3.87 -7.12
N PRO A 631 14.03 -4.92 -6.33
CA PRO A 631 13.28 -4.79 -5.09
C PRO A 631 14.05 -3.99 -4.03
N ALA A 632 13.43 -2.94 -3.52
CA ALA A 632 13.92 -2.16 -2.38
C ALA A 632 12.94 -2.28 -1.22
N LEU A 633 13.29 -3.07 -0.21
CA LEU A 633 12.41 -3.48 0.88
C LEU A 633 12.75 -2.73 2.17
N PHE A 634 11.72 -2.30 2.88
CA PHE A 634 11.84 -1.59 4.16
C PHE A 634 10.62 -1.87 5.05
N LYS A 635 10.71 -1.53 6.33
CA LYS A 635 9.67 -1.80 7.33
C LYS A 635 9.30 -0.53 8.07
N TYR A 636 8.01 -0.35 8.31
CA TYR A 636 7.48 0.78 9.07
C TYR A 636 6.25 0.34 9.89
N GLU A 637 6.23 0.66 11.19
CA GLU A 637 5.14 0.32 12.13
C GLU A 637 4.64 -1.14 12.02
N GLY A 638 5.56 -2.09 11.89
CA GLY A 638 5.24 -3.52 11.77
C GLY A 638 4.72 -3.97 10.40
N THR A 639 4.60 -3.06 9.43
CA THR A 639 4.23 -3.34 8.04
C THR A 639 5.48 -3.37 7.17
N TYR A 640 5.55 -4.33 6.25
CA TYR A 640 6.63 -4.44 5.27
C TYR A 640 6.20 -3.74 3.97
N TYR A 641 7.10 -2.94 3.43
CA TYR A 641 6.92 -2.21 2.18
C TYR A 641 8.03 -2.58 1.20
N MET A 642 7.71 -2.61 -0.08
CA MET A 642 8.67 -2.90 -1.14
C MET A 642 8.40 -2.02 -2.35
N ILE A 643 9.44 -1.37 -2.87
CA ILE A 643 9.40 -0.67 -4.14
C ILE A 643 10.09 -1.53 -5.19
N THR A 644 9.48 -1.70 -6.36
CA THR A 644 10.06 -2.44 -7.48
C THR A 644 10.08 -1.58 -8.73
N SER A 645 10.96 -1.87 -9.69
CA SER A 645 10.92 -1.35 -11.06
C SER A 645 10.32 -2.38 -12.02
N GLY A 646 9.92 -1.96 -13.21
CA GLY A 646 9.52 -2.84 -14.31
C GLY A 646 10.73 -3.32 -15.13
N CYS A 647 10.57 -4.43 -15.84
CA CYS A 647 11.63 -5.02 -16.66
C CYS A 647 11.64 -4.43 -18.09
N THR A 648 12.26 -3.26 -18.27
CA THR A 648 12.36 -2.56 -19.57
C THR A 648 13.80 -2.38 -20.05
N GLY A 649 14.71 -3.20 -19.54
CA GLY A 649 16.15 -3.03 -19.73
C GLY A 649 16.60 -1.69 -19.15
N TRP A 650 17.40 -0.94 -19.90
CA TRP A 650 17.88 0.37 -19.46
C TRP A 650 16.86 1.51 -19.57
N ALA A 651 15.71 1.29 -20.24
CA ALA A 651 14.71 2.33 -20.37
C ALA A 651 14.04 2.59 -19.01
N PRO A 652 14.02 3.85 -18.53
CA PRO A 652 13.34 4.17 -17.28
C PRO A 652 11.84 3.84 -17.32
N ASN A 653 11.31 3.40 -16.19
CA ASN A 653 9.95 2.89 -16.09
C ASN A 653 9.29 3.26 -14.76
N THR A 654 8.02 2.88 -14.63
CA THR A 654 7.21 3.23 -13.47
C THR A 654 7.50 2.29 -12.29
N ALA A 655 7.92 2.88 -11.17
CA ALA A 655 8.01 2.19 -9.90
C ALA A 655 6.63 1.83 -9.35
N LEU A 656 6.54 0.73 -8.63
CA LEU A 656 5.33 0.31 -7.92
C LEU A 656 5.70 0.02 -6.47
N ALA A 657 4.91 0.55 -5.55
CA ALA A 657 4.97 0.23 -4.14
C ALA A 657 4.05 -0.96 -3.82
N HIS A 658 4.50 -1.82 -2.91
CA HIS A 658 3.79 -2.99 -2.43
C HIS A 658 3.85 -3.03 -0.90
N ALA A 659 2.83 -3.58 -0.25
CA ALA A 659 2.77 -3.73 1.21
C ALA A 659 2.33 -5.14 1.64
N ALA A 660 2.81 -5.57 2.81
CA ALA A 660 2.43 -6.83 3.43
C ALA A 660 2.50 -6.75 4.96
N THR A 661 1.63 -7.49 5.66
CA THR A 661 1.71 -7.63 7.13
C THR A 661 2.82 -8.60 7.56
N ALA A 662 3.29 -9.45 6.65
CA ALA A 662 4.34 -10.41 6.89
C ALA A 662 5.28 -10.43 5.67
N ILE A 663 6.58 -10.55 5.92
CA ILE A 663 7.61 -10.54 4.88
C ILE A 663 7.39 -11.64 3.82
N MET A 664 6.91 -12.81 4.22
CA MET A 664 6.58 -13.93 3.33
C MET A 664 5.26 -13.75 2.56
N GLY A 665 4.63 -12.58 2.68
CA GLY A 665 3.36 -12.22 2.07
C GLY A 665 2.12 -12.63 2.87
N PRO A 666 0.92 -12.44 2.30
CA PRO A 666 0.67 -11.94 0.94
C PRO A 666 1.06 -10.47 0.76
N TRP A 667 1.52 -10.12 -0.45
CA TRP A 667 1.90 -8.76 -0.85
C TRP A 667 0.81 -8.14 -1.73
N GLU A 668 0.46 -6.88 -1.47
CA GLU A 668 -0.53 -6.10 -2.21
C GLU A 668 0.12 -4.87 -2.85
N THR A 669 -0.23 -4.59 -4.11
CA THR A 669 0.30 -3.45 -4.86
C THR A 669 -0.49 -2.18 -4.57
N LEU A 670 0.20 -1.13 -4.13
CA LEU A 670 -0.38 0.18 -3.77
C LEU A 670 -0.47 1.17 -4.93
N GLY A 671 0.30 0.95 -6.00
CA GLY A 671 0.39 1.84 -7.16
C GLY A 671 1.74 2.57 -7.27
N ASN A 672 1.78 3.64 -8.06
CA ASN A 672 2.99 4.44 -8.26
C ASN A 672 3.24 5.38 -7.07
N PRO A 673 4.36 5.24 -6.33
CA PRO A 673 4.65 6.08 -5.17
C PRO A 673 5.26 7.45 -5.51
N CYS A 674 5.58 7.74 -6.77
CA CYS A 674 6.28 8.97 -7.16
C CYS A 674 5.36 10.20 -7.13
N VAL A 675 5.75 11.22 -6.36
CA VAL A 675 5.04 12.49 -6.18
C VAL A 675 5.91 13.65 -6.66
N GLY A 676 5.29 14.67 -7.25
CA GLY A 676 5.99 15.84 -7.80
C GLY A 676 6.54 15.64 -9.20
N GLY A 677 7.24 16.66 -9.71
CA GLY A 677 7.66 16.74 -11.11
C GLY A 677 6.48 16.72 -12.10
N ASN A 678 6.78 16.48 -13.37
CA ASN A 678 5.75 16.26 -14.40
C ASN A 678 5.36 14.77 -14.51
N ASP A 679 4.33 14.48 -15.30
CA ASP A 679 3.86 13.09 -15.50
C ASP A 679 4.95 12.14 -16.01
N ILE A 680 5.87 12.63 -16.85
CA ILE A 680 6.96 11.82 -17.40
C ILE A 680 7.91 11.41 -16.27
N PHE A 681 8.31 12.36 -15.42
CA PHE A 681 9.17 12.10 -14.26
C PHE A 681 8.55 11.05 -13.34
N ARG A 682 7.26 11.16 -13.01
CA ARG A 682 6.56 10.13 -12.20
C ARG A 682 6.49 8.78 -12.89
N SER A 683 6.24 8.75 -14.21
CA SER A 683 6.13 7.50 -14.97
C SER A 683 7.47 6.80 -15.23
N THR A 684 8.59 7.52 -15.05
CA THR A 684 9.96 7.03 -15.28
C THR A 684 10.76 6.91 -13.99
N THR A 685 10.11 7.04 -12.83
CA THR A 685 10.77 7.05 -11.52
C THR A 685 11.94 8.05 -11.52
N PHE A 686 11.69 9.25 -12.02
CA PHE A 686 12.67 10.34 -12.13
C PHE A 686 13.90 9.98 -12.98
N PHE A 687 13.69 9.17 -14.03
CA PHE A 687 14.73 8.58 -14.88
C PHE A 687 15.75 7.76 -14.08
N SER A 688 15.27 6.98 -13.11
CA SER A 688 16.11 6.18 -12.22
C SER A 688 15.49 4.81 -11.90
N GLN A 689 16.29 3.89 -11.41
CA GLN A 689 15.88 2.55 -11.00
C GLN A 689 16.21 2.34 -9.52
N SER A 690 15.26 1.78 -8.76
CA SER A 690 15.41 1.56 -7.32
C SER A 690 16.60 0.66 -6.98
N THR A 691 17.25 0.93 -5.85
CA THR A 691 18.35 0.09 -5.33
C THR A 691 18.19 -0.26 -3.86
N PHE A 692 17.84 0.72 -3.04
CA PHE A 692 17.73 0.56 -1.59
C PHE A 692 16.81 1.63 -1.00
N VAL A 693 16.26 1.36 0.19
CA VAL A 693 15.56 2.37 0.99
C VAL A 693 16.25 2.41 2.35
N LEU A 694 16.86 3.54 2.66
CA LEU A 694 17.59 3.75 3.89
C LEU A 694 16.64 4.35 4.96
N PRO A 695 16.35 3.64 6.06
CA PRO A 695 15.68 4.24 7.21
C PRO A 695 16.56 5.31 7.84
N ILE A 696 15.95 6.44 8.22
CA ILE A 696 16.64 7.51 8.96
C ILE A 696 16.35 7.29 10.45
N PRO A 697 17.34 6.93 11.28
CA PRO A 697 17.17 6.87 12.72
C PRO A 697 16.66 8.21 13.26
N GLY A 698 15.75 8.20 14.23
CA GLY A 698 15.20 9.41 14.84
C GLY A 698 13.99 10.04 14.14
N LEU A 699 13.78 9.78 12.84
CA LEU A 699 12.65 10.32 12.07
C LEU A 699 11.65 9.22 11.68
N SER A 700 10.72 8.92 12.60
CA SER A 700 9.68 7.91 12.34
C SER A 700 8.83 8.27 11.11
N GLY A 701 8.74 7.33 10.17
CA GLY A 701 7.94 7.46 8.94
C GLY A 701 8.67 8.11 7.78
N SER A 702 9.93 8.51 7.97
CA SER A 702 10.79 9.13 6.94
C SER A 702 11.96 8.22 6.57
N PHE A 703 12.23 8.12 5.27
CA PHE A 703 13.24 7.27 4.68
C PHE A 703 13.94 8.02 3.54
N ILE A 704 15.12 7.52 3.12
CA ILE A 704 15.77 7.96 1.89
C ILE A 704 15.56 6.86 0.83
N PHE A 705 14.84 7.20 -0.24
CA PHE A 705 14.78 6.36 -1.42
C PHE A 705 16.07 6.52 -2.23
N MET A 706 16.79 5.43 -2.43
CA MET A 706 18.02 5.39 -3.22
C MET A 706 17.75 4.70 -4.57
N ALA A 707 18.20 5.35 -5.64
CA ALA A 707 18.09 4.85 -7.00
C ALA A 707 19.30 5.28 -7.85
N ASP A 708 19.59 4.50 -8.89
CA ASP A 708 20.60 4.83 -9.90
C ASP A 708 19.93 5.34 -11.18
N ARG A 709 20.44 6.45 -11.70
CA ARG A 709 20.20 6.90 -13.07
C ARG A 709 21.34 6.38 -13.93
N TRP A 710 21.07 5.27 -14.58
CA TRP A 710 22.03 4.58 -15.42
C TRP A 710 22.30 5.32 -16.73
N SER A 711 23.58 5.43 -17.09
CA SER A 711 24.04 5.84 -18.42
C SER A 711 24.56 4.58 -19.14
N PRO A 712 23.77 3.93 -20.02
CA PRO A 712 24.12 2.61 -20.55
C PRO A 712 25.41 2.60 -21.38
N SER A 713 25.69 3.69 -22.08
CA SER A 713 26.87 3.81 -22.92
C SER A 713 28.14 4.22 -22.17
N GLU A 714 27.99 4.87 -21.02
CA GLU A 714 29.08 5.26 -20.16
C GLU A 714 28.73 4.96 -18.71
N LEU A 715 28.76 3.66 -18.35
CA LEU A 715 28.30 3.17 -17.04
C LEU A 715 29.03 3.84 -15.86
N ARG A 716 30.31 4.19 -16.04
CA ARG A 716 31.11 4.98 -15.09
C ARG A 716 30.46 6.30 -14.71
N ASP A 717 29.72 6.89 -15.65
CA ASP A 717 29.07 8.20 -15.54
C ASP A 717 27.60 8.09 -15.07
N SER A 718 27.18 6.92 -14.60
CA SER A 718 25.86 6.77 -13.96
C SER A 718 25.76 7.65 -12.70
N ARG A 719 24.54 8.06 -12.34
CA ARG A 719 24.28 9.07 -11.29
C ARG A 719 23.40 8.52 -10.18
N TYR A 720 23.46 9.14 -9.02
CA TYR A 720 22.61 8.79 -7.88
C TYR A 720 21.40 9.71 -7.77
N VAL A 721 20.24 9.12 -7.52
CA VAL A 721 18.98 9.81 -7.24
C VAL A 721 18.55 9.40 -5.84
N TRP A 722 18.92 10.23 -4.86
CA TRP A 722 18.49 10.07 -3.47
C TRP A 722 17.37 11.06 -3.21
N LEU A 723 16.22 10.58 -2.75
CA LEU A 723 15.01 11.39 -2.56
C LEU A 723 14.34 11.07 -1.22
N PRO A 724 13.63 12.03 -0.61
CA PRO A 724 12.87 11.77 0.60
C PRO A 724 11.66 10.88 0.28
N LEU A 725 11.51 9.83 1.07
CA LEU A 725 10.37 8.93 1.06
C LEU A 725 9.66 9.04 2.40
N THR A 726 8.35 9.25 2.37
CA THR A 726 7.52 9.21 3.58
C THR A 726 6.47 8.12 3.49
N VAL A 727 6.13 7.56 4.65
CA VAL A 727 5.00 6.64 4.81
C VAL A 727 3.99 7.28 5.74
N GLY A 728 2.84 7.67 5.21
CA GLY A 728 1.81 8.36 5.98
C GLY A 728 0.70 8.93 5.10
N GLY A 729 -0.48 9.08 5.68
CA GLY A 729 -1.66 9.61 4.99
C GLY A 729 -2.49 8.57 4.24
N LEU A 730 -3.62 9.03 3.68
CA LEU A 730 -4.57 8.19 2.94
C LEU A 730 -4.00 7.83 1.56
N PRO A 731 -4.17 6.57 1.08
CA PRO A 731 -3.72 6.16 -0.25
C PRO A 731 -4.39 6.96 -1.38
N ASP A 732 -3.60 7.30 -2.42
CA ASP A 732 -4.04 8.13 -3.56
C ASP A 732 -5.09 7.45 -4.44
N GLU A 733 -4.96 6.12 -4.58
CA GLU A 733 -5.93 5.30 -5.30
C GLU A 733 -6.63 4.38 -4.30
N ALA A 734 -7.95 4.29 -4.45
CA ALA A 734 -8.70 3.17 -3.90
C ALA A 734 -8.22 1.92 -4.63
N ALA A 735 -7.19 1.25 -4.09
CA ALA A 735 -6.86 -0.13 -4.47
C ALA A 735 -8.18 -0.91 -4.52
N ASP A 736 -8.35 -1.77 -5.53
CA ASP A 736 -9.56 -2.58 -5.70
C ASP A 736 -9.82 -3.30 -4.37
N TYR A 737 -10.78 -2.77 -3.59
CA TYR A 737 -11.05 -3.19 -2.21
C TYR A 737 -11.33 -4.70 -2.18
N SER A 738 -10.28 -5.49 -2.01
CA SER A 738 -10.37 -6.87 -1.58
C SER A 738 -10.66 -6.79 -0.09
N PHE A 739 -11.82 -7.29 0.33
CA PHE A 739 -12.37 -7.23 1.69
C PHE A 739 -11.51 -7.99 2.74
N MET A 740 -10.24 -8.27 2.44
CA MET A 740 -9.34 -9.15 3.18
C MET A 740 -8.05 -8.48 3.67
N PHE A 741 -7.79 -7.21 3.34
CA PHE A 741 -6.54 -6.53 3.71
C PHE A 741 -6.78 -5.24 4.52
N PRO A 742 -5.88 -4.91 5.46
CA PRO A 742 -5.93 -3.65 6.19
C PRO A 742 -5.70 -2.46 5.24
N LEU A 743 -6.16 -1.27 5.65
CA LEU A 743 -5.92 -0.04 4.90
C LEU A 743 -4.44 0.33 5.05
N TRP A 744 -3.67 0.18 3.97
CA TRP A 744 -2.24 0.47 3.98
C TRP A 744 -1.97 1.98 3.98
N SER A 745 -0.98 2.41 4.77
CA SER A 745 -0.47 3.77 4.70
C SER A 745 0.10 4.06 3.32
N ARG A 746 -0.13 5.28 2.82
CA ARG A 746 0.42 5.75 1.56
C ARG A 746 1.95 5.80 1.63
N VAL A 747 2.61 5.35 0.58
CA VAL A 747 4.05 5.52 0.36
C VAL A 747 4.25 6.63 -0.66
N SER A 748 5.09 7.61 -0.38
CA SER A 748 5.31 8.76 -1.27
C SER A 748 6.79 9.11 -1.37
N ILE A 749 7.29 9.15 -2.61
CA ILE A 749 8.66 9.55 -2.96
C ILE A 749 8.57 10.92 -3.62
N TYR A 750 9.11 11.95 -2.98
CA TYR A 750 8.95 13.33 -3.44
C TYR A 750 10.12 13.75 -4.33
N TRP A 751 9.80 14.27 -5.51
CA TRP A 751 10.80 14.91 -6.37
C TRP A 751 11.21 16.28 -5.82
N HIS A 752 12.52 16.46 -5.66
CA HIS A 752 13.13 17.76 -5.38
C HIS A 752 14.40 17.91 -6.21
N ARG A 753 14.60 19.07 -6.85
CA ARG A 753 15.86 19.35 -7.56
C ARG A 753 17.05 19.48 -6.61
N ARG A 754 16.79 19.91 -5.38
CA ARG A 754 17.71 19.86 -4.25
C ARG A 754 16.91 19.70 -2.96
N TRP A 755 17.43 18.94 -2.00
CA TRP A 755 16.79 18.75 -0.70
C TRP A 755 17.85 18.42 0.36
N ARG A 756 17.48 18.42 1.64
CA ARG A 756 18.39 18.13 2.75
C ARG A 756 17.69 17.30 3.82
N LEU A 757 18.49 16.69 4.69
CA LEU A 757 17.98 16.13 5.93
C LEU A 757 17.64 17.27 6.94
N PRO A 758 16.62 17.07 7.80
CA PRO A 758 16.22 18.06 8.81
C PRO A 758 17.34 18.34 9.82
N GLU A 759 17.38 19.54 10.39
CA GLU A 759 18.32 19.85 11.47
C GLU A 759 18.05 18.98 12.71
N GLY A 760 19.11 18.47 13.34
CA GLY A 760 18.98 17.64 14.55
C GLY A 760 18.56 16.18 14.32
N TRP A 761 18.52 15.69 13.07
CA TRP A 761 18.15 14.28 12.78
C TRP A 761 19.01 13.22 13.47
N ARG A 762 20.17 13.60 14.02
CA ARG A 762 21.05 12.72 14.81
C ARG A 762 20.88 12.81 16.32
N ASP A 763 20.22 13.86 16.81
CA ASP A 763 20.12 14.16 18.23
C ASP A 763 18.88 13.53 18.89
N SER A 764 18.09 12.78 18.10
CA SER A 764 16.78 12.20 18.44
C SER A 764 16.80 10.70 18.68
#